data_AF-A0A6B0RSQ1-F1
#
_entry.id   AF-A0A6B0RSQ1-F1
#
_cell.length_a   1.000
_cell.length_b   1.000
_cell.length_c   1.000
_cell.angle_alpha   90.00
_cell.angle_beta   90.00
_cell.angle_gamma   90.00
#
_symmetry.space_group_name_H-M   'P 1'
#
loop_
_entity.id
_entity.type
_entity.pdbx_description
1 polymer ?
#
loop_
_entity_poly.entity_id
_entity_poly.type
_entity_poly.pdbx_seq_one_letter_code
_entity_poly.pdbx_strand_id
1 'polypeptide(L)'
;MWDMRAVAPQRPAAGHPRAGWPRKLKTATTRFWATCPSSSTVCFLFVIFAVSTVFHCHRRLALVPAPWAYAGHVVLFPRHLPRGGVFTINAKGRLGNQMGEYATLYALAKMNGRAAFIPPQMHSTLAPIFRITLPVLHDATARSVPWQNYHLNDWMEEQYRHIPGEYVRLTGYPCSWTFYHHLRAEILQEFTLHAHVREEAQNFLRGLRVNGSRPSTYVGVHVRRGDYVRVMPTVWKGVLADRGYLQQALDWFRARHCSPLFVITSDDMAWCRRNINSSHRDVVFAGNGQQGSPARDFALLTQCNHTVITVGTFGIWAAYLAGGSTVYLANFTLPGSRFRMIFKPQAAFLPEWAGPKVGDIKATAMLSTQTFFFFPTAPFILFVFTASTIFHLHQRLEKMQPTWELEALEPATMETPSRPQPRPQLKGMWTINAIGRLGNQMGEYATLYALAKMNGRAAFIPPQMHSTLAPIFRITLPVLHDATARSVPWQNYHLNDWMEEQYRHIPGEYVRLTGYPCSWTFYHHLRAEILQEFTLHAHVREEAQNFLRGLRVNGSRPSTYVGVHVRRGDYVHVMPNVWKGVVADRRYLEQALDWFRARYSAPIFVVSSNGMAWCRENINASRGDVVFAGNGNEGSPAKDFALLTQCNHTIMTIGTFGIWAAYLAGGETIYLANYTLPDSPFLKVFKPEAAFLPEWIGIPADLSPLLKH
;
A
#
# COMPACT_ATOMS: atom_id res chain seq x y z
N MET A 1 31.25 67.47 81.19
CA MET A 1 30.52 66.84 82.31
C MET A 1 30.33 65.37 81.94
N TRP A 2 31.04 64.53 82.68
CA TRP A 2 31.01 63.06 82.82
C TRP A 2 30.73 62.11 81.64
N ASP A 3 31.83 61.56 81.14
CA ASP A 3 32.28 60.16 81.17
C ASP A 3 31.34 59.02 81.68
N MET A 4 31.55 57.87 81.03
CA MET A 4 31.79 56.53 81.60
C MET A 4 30.72 55.41 81.51
N ARG A 5 31.04 54.41 80.66
CA ARG A 5 31.19 52.94 80.90
C ARG A 5 30.60 52.11 79.74
N ALA A 6 31.40 51.55 78.83
CA ALA A 6 32.32 50.40 78.92
C ALA A 6 31.62 49.02 78.99
N VAL A 7 31.70 48.24 77.90
CA VAL A 7 32.41 46.94 77.74
C VAL A 7 31.82 46.14 76.55
N ALA A 8 32.69 45.78 75.59
CA ALA A 8 32.48 44.91 74.41
C ALA A 8 32.87 43.44 74.75
N PRO A 9 33.09 42.47 73.81
CA PRO A 9 32.86 42.34 72.35
C PRO A 9 32.14 40.99 72.02
N GLN A 10 31.82 40.52 70.80
CA GLN A 10 32.53 40.29 69.53
C GLN A 10 31.46 40.00 68.43
N ARG A 11 31.39 40.73 67.30
CA ARG A 11 32.18 40.66 66.04
C ARG A 11 31.60 39.67 64.98
N PRO A 12 31.81 39.88 63.66
CA PRO A 12 31.04 40.84 62.84
C PRO A 12 30.63 40.27 61.45
N ALA A 13 29.76 40.95 60.71
CA ALA A 13 30.05 41.68 59.44
C ALA A 13 29.25 41.03 58.29
N ALA A 14 28.71 41.69 57.27
CA ALA A 14 28.53 43.09 56.88
C ALA A 14 27.36 43.04 55.86
N GLY A 15 26.44 44.00 55.79
CA GLY A 15 26.66 45.28 55.14
C GLY A 15 25.39 45.67 54.35
N HIS A 16 24.64 46.63 54.89
CA HIS A 16 23.69 47.49 54.17
C HIS A 16 24.47 48.66 53.49
N PRO A 17 23.90 49.64 52.73
CA PRO A 17 22.48 49.99 52.55
C PRO A 17 22.05 50.46 51.12
N ARG A 18 20.74 50.76 51.06
CA ARG A 18 19.95 51.57 50.09
C ARG A 18 20.59 52.97 49.83
N ALA A 19 20.24 53.77 48.82
CA ALA A 19 19.00 53.96 48.08
C ALA A 19 19.24 54.70 46.75
N GLY A 20 18.28 54.62 45.81
CA GLY A 20 18.18 55.54 44.67
C GLY A 20 17.63 54.90 43.41
N TRP A 21 16.33 55.05 43.15
CA TRP A 21 15.75 54.83 41.82
C TRP A 21 15.91 56.10 40.97
N PRO A 22 16.21 55.96 39.67
CA PRO A 22 15.22 56.47 38.71
C PRO A 22 15.10 55.65 37.42
N ARG A 23 13.84 55.52 36.97
CA ARG A 23 13.38 55.69 35.58
C ARG A 23 14.37 55.31 34.46
N LYS A 24 14.67 54.02 34.30
CA LYS A 24 15.02 53.41 32.99
C LYS A 24 14.50 51.98 32.82
N LEU A 25 13.47 51.59 33.58
CA LEU A 25 12.83 50.26 33.50
C LEU A 25 11.39 50.30 32.93
N LYS A 26 11.11 51.25 32.03
CA LYS A 26 9.86 51.28 31.24
C LYS A 26 10.09 51.16 29.72
N THR A 27 11.30 50.79 29.30
CA THR A 27 11.66 50.73 27.87
C THR A 27 12.34 49.42 27.44
N ALA A 28 12.44 48.43 28.33
CA ALA A 28 12.98 47.10 28.01
C ALA A 28 11.91 45.98 28.03
N THR A 29 10.76 46.21 28.65
CA THR A 29 9.62 45.26 28.65
C THR A 29 8.63 45.49 27.50
N THR A 30 8.72 46.63 26.81
CA THR A 30 7.85 46.97 25.66
C THR A 30 8.42 46.59 24.29
N ARG A 31 9.63 46.01 24.21
CA ARG A 31 10.22 45.50 22.96
C ARG A 31 10.36 43.98 22.87
N PHE A 32 9.87 43.25 23.87
CA PHE A 32 9.83 41.77 23.84
C PHE A 32 8.45 41.19 23.50
N TRP A 33 7.48 42.04 23.12
CA TRP A 33 6.11 41.65 22.77
C TRP A 33 5.74 41.94 21.30
N ALA A 34 6.72 42.13 20.42
CA ALA A 34 6.48 42.45 19.01
C ALA A 34 6.79 41.31 18.01
N THR A 35 7.09 40.09 18.46
CA THR A 35 7.25 38.92 17.56
C THR A 35 6.96 37.59 18.26
N CYS A 36 5.82 37.47 18.97
CA CYS A 36 5.26 36.15 19.28
C CYS A 36 4.12 35.87 18.29
N PRO A 37 4.23 34.83 17.43
CA PRO A 37 3.13 34.47 16.55
C PRO A 37 1.93 34.03 17.40
N SER A 38 0.73 34.45 17.00
CA SER A 38 -0.51 34.09 17.70
C SER A 38 -0.63 32.57 17.87
N SER A 39 -1.34 32.11 18.91
CA SER A 39 -1.63 30.68 19.14
C SER A 39 -2.19 29.97 17.90
N SER A 40 -2.89 30.70 17.02
CA SER A 40 -3.40 30.18 15.74
C SER A 40 -2.29 29.77 14.77
N THR A 41 -1.15 30.47 14.75
CA THR A 41 -0.04 30.24 13.82
C THR A 41 0.77 29.00 14.21
N VAL A 42 0.91 28.74 15.52
CA VAL A 42 1.57 27.53 16.04
C VAL A 42 0.71 26.29 15.75
N CYS A 43 -0.61 26.39 15.93
CA CYS A 43 -1.56 25.33 15.51
C CYS A 43 -1.50 25.08 14.00
N PHE A 44 -1.42 26.14 13.18
CA PHE A 44 -1.34 26.01 11.72
C PHE A 44 -0.07 25.27 11.26
N LEU A 45 1.08 25.55 11.87
CA LEU A 45 2.34 24.86 11.57
C LEU A 45 2.33 23.39 12.02
N PHE A 46 1.67 23.07 13.14
CA PHE A 46 1.49 21.69 13.61
C PHE A 46 0.57 20.89 12.67
N VAL A 47 -0.50 21.51 12.16
CA VAL A 47 -1.38 20.91 11.15
C VAL A 47 -0.62 20.64 9.85
N ILE A 48 0.22 21.56 9.39
CA ILE A 48 1.05 21.34 8.18
C ILE A 48 2.03 20.18 8.38
N PHE A 49 2.67 20.07 9.56
CA PHE A 49 3.60 18.97 9.86
C PHE A 49 2.87 17.61 9.97
N ALA A 50 1.68 17.58 10.56
CA ALA A 50 0.84 16.39 10.64
C ALA A 50 0.33 15.96 9.25
N VAL A 51 -0.17 16.90 8.45
CA VAL A 51 -0.63 16.65 7.08
C VAL A 51 0.51 16.19 6.17
N SER A 52 1.71 16.76 6.31
CA SER A 52 2.89 16.34 5.55
C SER A 52 3.34 14.93 5.93
N THR A 53 3.31 14.57 7.21
CA THR A 53 3.66 13.23 7.69
C THR A 53 2.62 12.20 7.25
N VAL A 54 1.32 12.53 7.33
CA VAL A 54 0.21 11.69 6.83
C VAL A 54 0.27 11.53 5.31
N PHE A 55 0.57 12.60 4.57
CA PHE A 55 0.78 12.56 3.12
C PHE A 55 1.99 11.68 2.75
N HIS A 56 3.07 11.74 3.53
CA HIS A 56 4.26 10.92 3.30
C HIS A 56 4.05 9.44 3.64
N CYS A 57 3.19 9.14 4.63
CA CYS A 57 2.72 7.79 4.97
C CYS A 57 1.74 7.25 3.91
N HIS A 58 0.82 8.06 3.40
CA HIS A 58 -0.14 7.67 2.36
C HIS A 58 0.54 7.32 1.04
N ARG A 59 1.55 8.09 0.66
CA ARG A 59 2.31 7.86 -0.58
C ARG A 59 3.14 6.57 -0.54
N ARG A 60 3.38 5.97 0.63
CA ARG A 60 4.07 4.66 0.77
C ARG A 60 3.13 3.46 0.78
N LEU A 61 1.83 3.64 1.03
CA LEU A 61 0.84 2.57 1.06
C LEU A 61 0.17 2.30 -0.31
N ALA A 62 0.15 3.28 -1.22
CA ALA A 62 -0.52 3.18 -2.54
C ALA A 62 0.23 2.32 -3.60
N LEU A 63 1.13 1.44 -3.16
CA LEU A 63 2.32 1.05 -3.88
C LEU A 63 2.64 -0.46 -3.70
N VAL A 64 1.62 -1.30 -3.57
CA VAL A 64 1.75 -2.77 -3.62
C VAL A 64 0.56 -3.34 -4.40
N PRO A 65 0.74 -3.93 -5.59
CA PRO A 65 -0.28 -4.73 -6.24
C PRO A 65 -0.31 -6.14 -5.62
N ALA A 66 -1.47 -6.62 -5.19
CA ALA A 66 -1.73 -8.03 -4.90
C ALA A 66 -2.05 -8.74 -6.23
N PRO A 67 -1.57 -9.99 -6.46
CA PRO A 67 -2.49 -11.11 -6.21
C PRO A 67 -1.84 -12.49 -5.87
N TRP A 68 -2.68 -13.46 -5.50
CA TRP A 68 -2.46 -14.92 -5.40
C TRP A 68 -1.77 -15.48 -4.14
N ALA A 69 -2.59 -15.71 -3.11
CA ALA A 69 -2.31 -16.69 -2.07
C ALA A 69 -2.33 -18.12 -2.67
N TYR A 70 -1.19 -18.82 -2.66
CA TYR A 70 -1.18 -20.28 -2.65
C TYR A 70 -1.03 -20.78 -1.21
N ALA A 71 -1.79 -21.83 -0.91
CA ALA A 71 -1.94 -22.46 0.38
C ALA A 71 -0.61 -22.98 0.94
N GLY A 72 -0.17 -22.39 2.03
CA GLY A 72 0.92 -22.86 2.86
C GLY A 72 0.76 -22.27 4.26
N HIS A 73 -0.03 -22.95 5.10
CA HIS A 73 -0.13 -22.73 6.55
C HIS A 73 -0.33 -21.28 7.04
N VAL A 74 -1.51 -20.69 6.78
CA VAL A 74 -1.97 -19.58 7.66
C VAL A 74 -2.51 -20.20 8.95
N VAL A 75 -1.66 -20.16 9.97
CA VAL A 75 -1.79 -20.84 11.25
C VAL A 75 -2.95 -20.31 12.11
N LEU A 76 -3.66 -21.31 12.64
CA LEU A 76 -4.37 -21.41 13.92
C LEU A 76 -4.59 -20.11 14.69
N PHE A 77 -5.85 -19.81 15.03
CA PHE A 77 -6.18 -19.29 16.36
C PHE A 77 -5.49 -20.21 17.38
N PRO A 78 -4.41 -19.82 18.06
CA PRO A 78 -4.02 -20.56 19.23
C PRO A 78 -5.12 -20.24 20.24
N ARG A 79 -6.05 -21.17 20.47
CA ARG A 79 -6.93 -21.08 21.65
C ARG A 79 -6.08 -20.86 22.91
N HIS A 80 -4.80 -21.31 22.86
CA HIS A 80 -3.73 -21.02 23.81
C HIS A 80 -2.40 -20.80 23.06
N LEU A 81 -1.62 -19.79 23.45
CA LEU A 81 -0.24 -19.60 22.98
C LEU A 81 0.62 -20.82 23.38
N PRO A 82 1.66 -21.17 22.61
CA PRO A 82 2.59 -22.23 22.97
C PRO A 82 3.16 -22.02 24.38
N ARG A 83 3.13 -23.05 25.23
CA ARG A 83 3.68 -23.01 26.61
C ARG A 83 5.20 -22.80 26.67
N GLY A 84 5.90 -22.78 25.53
CA GLY A 84 7.35 -22.59 25.41
C GLY A 84 7.81 -21.18 25.01
N GLY A 85 6.91 -20.20 25.02
CA GLY A 85 7.21 -18.82 24.62
C GLY A 85 7.17 -18.58 23.11
N VAL A 86 7.03 -17.31 22.72
CA VAL A 86 6.79 -16.87 21.33
C VAL A 86 7.60 -15.64 20.99
N PHE A 87 8.17 -15.62 19.78
CA PHE A 87 8.76 -14.45 19.17
C PHE A 87 7.85 -13.81 18.13
N THR A 88 7.85 -12.48 18.12
CA THR A 88 7.38 -11.68 17.00
C THR A 88 8.33 -10.51 16.77
N ILE A 89 8.14 -9.74 15.70
CA ILE A 89 9.00 -8.59 15.36
C ILE A 89 8.13 -7.41 14.91
N ASN A 90 8.61 -6.19 15.14
CA ASN A 90 8.00 -5.02 14.51
C ASN A 90 8.32 -5.00 13.00
N ALA A 91 7.31 -4.91 12.15
CA ALA A 91 7.50 -4.72 10.72
C ALA A 91 7.76 -3.24 10.41
N LYS A 92 8.97 -2.89 9.92
CA LYS A 92 9.32 -1.50 9.58
C LYS A 92 9.87 -1.37 8.16
N GLY A 93 9.56 -0.23 7.55
CA GLY A 93 10.07 0.11 6.23
C GLY A 93 9.45 -0.72 5.09
N ARG A 94 10.17 -0.84 3.98
CA ARG A 94 9.69 -1.45 2.72
C ARG A 94 10.27 -2.86 2.52
N LEU A 95 9.95 -3.48 1.39
CA LEU A 95 10.28 -4.87 1.02
C LEU A 95 11.62 -5.40 1.59
N GLY A 96 12.76 -4.83 1.18
CA GLY A 96 14.08 -5.34 1.60
C GLY A 96 14.34 -5.29 3.11
N ASN A 97 13.71 -4.36 3.85
CA ASN A 97 13.86 -4.33 5.31
C ASN A 97 13.03 -5.42 5.96
N GLN A 98 11.80 -5.59 5.49
CA GLN A 98 10.90 -6.61 6.01
C GLN A 98 11.43 -8.03 5.72
N MET A 99 12.14 -8.23 4.59
CA MET A 99 12.87 -9.47 4.33
C MET A 99 13.97 -9.72 5.39
N GLY A 100 14.73 -8.67 5.75
CA GLY A 100 15.74 -8.72 6.81
C GLY A 100 15.15 -9.05 8.19
N GLU A 101 14.06 -8.36 8.54
CA GLU A 101 13.32 -8.57 9.78
C GLU A 101 12.72 -9.99 9.85
N TYR A 102 12.15 -10.48 8.76
CA TYR A 102 11.63 -11.84 8.65
C TYR A 102 12.72 -12.89 8.86
N ALA A 103 13.83 -12.78 8.13
CA ALA A 103 14.94 -13.73 8.21
C ALA A 103 15.58 -13.72 9.60
N THR A 104 15.71 -12.55 10.22
CA THR A 104 16.18 -12.41 11.60
C THR A 104 15.24 -13.07 12.59
N LEU A 105 13.93 -12.83 12.48
CA LEU A 105 12.92 -13.47 13.33
C LEU A 105 12.98 -15.00 13.19
N TYR A 106 13.03 -15.51 11.96
CA TYR A 106 13.13 -16.93 11.66
C TYR A 106 14.36 -17.56 12.34
N ALA A 107 15.54 -16.96 12.14
CA ALA A 107 16.78 -17.50 12.66
C ALA A 107 16.87 -17.43 14.19
N LEU A 108 16.50 -16.29 14.79
CA LEU A 108 16.56 -16.13 16.24
C LEU A 108 15.54 -17.00 16.96
N ALA A 109 14.33 -17.15 16.41
CA ALA A 109 13.33 -18.03 16.99
C ALA A 109 13.81 -19.49 17.00
N LYS A 110 14.37 -19.96 15.88
CA LYS A 110 14.96 -21.30 15.79
C LYS A 110 16.11 -21.50 16.76
N MET A 111 17.02 -20.53 16.84
CA MET A 111 18.19 -20.56 17.72
C MET A 111 17.81 -20.58 19.21
N ASN A 112 16.73 -19.89 19.57
CA ASN A 112 16.21 -19.86 20.94
C ASN A 112 15.21 -21.00 21.23
N GLY A 113 14.93 -21.88 20.27
CA GLY A 113 13.99 -23.00 20.42
C GLY A 113 12.53 -22.58 20.58
N ARG A 114 12.10 -21.48 19.96
CA ARG A 114 10.77 -20.88 20.15
C ARG A 114 9.99 -20.77 18.85
N ALA A 115 8.66 -20.71 18.97
CA ALA A 115 7.80 -20.41 17.85
C ALA A 115 7.92 -18.93 17.44
N ALA A 116 7.92 -18.65 16.14
CA ALA A 116 7.93 -17.29 15.59
C ALA A 116 6.62 -17.01 14.86
N PHE A 117 6.09 -15.80 15.02
CA PHE A 117 4.94 -15.31 14.26
C PHE A 117 5.20 -13.91 13.71
N ILE A 118 4.75 -13.68 12.47
CA ILE A 118 4.89 -12.40 11.78
C ILE A 118 3.64 -11.53 11.93
N PRO A 119 3.78 -10.19 11.97
CA PRO A 119 2.62 -9.30 11.91
C PRO A 119 1.88 -9.38 10.57
N PRO A 120 0.56 -9.05 10.53
CA PRO A 120 -0.22 -9.08 9.29
C PRO A 120 0.37 -8.19 8.19
N GLN A 121 0.88 -7.01 8.56
CA GLN A 121 1.53 -6.09 7.61
C GLN A 121 2.75 -6.71 6.90
N MET A 122 3.54 -7.50 7.63
CA MET A 122 4.70 -8.19 7.06
C MET A 122 4.26 -9.26 6.07
N HIS A 123 3.25 -10.05 6.45
CA HIS A 123 2.66 -11.03 5.56
C HIS A 123 2.12 -10.38 4.28
N SER A 124 1.36 -9.29 4.38
CA SER A 124 0.84 -8.55 3.21
C SER A 124 1.95 -8.03 2.28
N THR A 125 3.15 -7.77 2.80
CA THR A 125 4.29 -7.29 2.00
C THR A 125 5.05 -8.41 1.32
N LEU A 126 5.24 -9.55 2.01
CA LEU A 126 6.15 -10.62 1.58
C LEU A 126 5.43 -11.78 0.88
N ALA A 127 4.26 -12.20 1.38
CA ALA A 127 3.53 -13.37 0.88
C ALA A 127 3.10 -13.29 -0.60
N PRO A 128 2.79 -12.11 -1.19
CA PRO A 128 2.50 -12.02 -2.62
C PRO A 128 3.71 -12.35 -3.51
N ILE A 129 4.93 -12.26 -2.98
CA ILE A 129 6.17 -12.43 -3.76
C ILE A 129 6.80 -13.79 -3.47
N PHE A 130 6.79 -14.20 -2.20
CA PHE A 130 7.56 -15.35 -1.70
C PHE A 130 6.68 -16.39 -1.01
N ARG A 131 7.19 -17.63 -0.98
CA ARG A 131 6.59 -18.78 -0.28
C ARG A 131 7.04 -18.85 1.19
N ILE A 132 6.88 -17.75 1.91
CA ILE A 132 7.19 -17.69 3.36
C ILE A 132 6.30 -18.64 4.16
N THR A 133 6.85 -19.24 5.23
CA THR A 133 6.16 -20.26 6.02
C THR A 133 5.80 -19.81 7.44
N LEU A 134 6.38 -18.72 7.95
CA LEU A 134 6.09 -18.27 9.31
C LEU A 134 4.62 -17.87 9.46
N PRO A 135 3.97 -18.29 10.56
CA PRO A 135 2.57 -18.01 10.81
C PRO A 135 2.27 -16.53 11.08
N VAL A 136 1.09 -16.08 10.67
CA VAL A 136 0.62 -14.71 10.96
C VAL A 136 0.01 -14.65 12.34
N LEU A 137 0.43 -13.67 13.15
CA LEU A 137 -0.22 -13.33 14.40
C LEU A 137 -1.23 -12.21 14.19
N HIS A 138 -2.52 -12.50 14.31
CA HIS A 138 -3.57 -11.50 14.11
C HIS A 138 -3.58 -10.42 15.20
N ASP A 139 -3.91 -9.18 14.82
CA ASP A 139 -3.82 -8.01 15.70
C ASP A 139 -4.62 -8.14 17.00
N ALA A 140 -5.77 -8.82 16.96
CA ALA A 140 -6.59 -9.07 18.15
C ALA A 140 -5.84 -9.91 19.19
N THR A 141 -5.23 -11.02 18.77
CA THR A 141 -4.40 -11.88 19.63
C THR A 141 -3.11 -11.17 20.01
N ALA A 142 -2.48 -10.46 19.08
CA ALA A 142 -1.26 -9.70 19.35
C ALA A 142 -1.45 -8.66 20.46
N ARG A 143 -2.63 -8.04 20.56
CA ARG A 143 -2.96 -7.06 21.62
C ARG A 143 -3.16 -7.68 22.99
N SER A 144 -3.58 -8.95 23.07
CA SER A 144 -3.81 -9.62 24.36
C SER A 144 -2.55 -10.25 24.95
N VAL A 145 -1.46 -10.35 24.19
CA VAL A 145 -0.19 -10.93 24.69
C VAL A 145 0.65 -9.85 25.39
N PRO A 146 1.17 -10.11 26.60
CA PRO A 146 2.04 -9.18 27.32
C PRO A 146 3.47 -9.19 26.74
N TRP A 147 3.67 -8.51 25.61
CA TRP A 147 4.96 -8.48 24.92
C TRP A 147 6.05 -7.77 25.71
N GLN A 148 7.18 -8.45 25.89
CA GLN A 148 8.44 -7.83 26.28
C GLN A 148 9.20 -7.38 25.03
N ASN A 149 9.39 -6.07 24.89
CA ASN A 149 10.20 -5.54 23.80
C ASN A 149 11.68 -5.84 24.05
N TYR A 150 12.34 -6.45 23.08
CA TYR A 150 13.79 -6.72 23.11
C TYR A 150 14.45 -6.00 21.93
N HIS A 151 15.42 -5.13 22.22
CA HIS A 151 16.09 -4.31 21.19
C HIS A 151 17.26 -5.05 20.57
N LEU A 152 17.32 -5.07 19.23
CA LEU A 152 18.41 -5.63 18.46
C LEU A 152 19.19 -4.53 17.75
N ASN A 153 20.51 -4.65 17.77
CA ASN A 153 21.39 -3.94 16.86
C ASN A 153 21.30 -4.54 15.44
N ASP A 154 21.90 -3.87 14.45
CA ASP A 154 21.89 -4.34 13.06
C ASP A 154 22.96 -5.41 12.77
N TRP A 155 23.44 -6.15 13.78
CA TRP A 155 24.35 -7.29 13.60
C TRP A 155 24.14 -8.28 14.75
N MET A 156 24.46 -9.55 14.50
CA MET A 156 24.36 -10.62 15.48
C MET A 156 25.37 -10.43 16.62
N GLU A 157 24.92 -10.65 17.85
CA GLU A 157 25.73 -10.63 19.07
C GLU A 157 25.49 -11.90 19.88
N GLU A 158 26.47 -12.27 20.70
CA GLU A 158 26.45 -13.48 21.52
C GLU A 158 25.19 -13.56 22.41
N GLN A 159 24.81 -12.43 23.01
CA GLN A 159 23.65 -12.36 23.89
C GLN A 159 22.32 -12.71 23.20
N TYR A 160 22.20 -12.56 21.88
CA TYR A 160 20.96 -12.87 21.15
C TYR A 160 20.73 -14.38 20.96
N ARG A 161 21.73 -15.22 21.29
CA ARG A 161 21.57 -16.68 21.32
C ARG A 161 20.65 -17.14 22.47
N HIS A 162 20.50 -16.32 23.51
CA HIS A 162 19.73 -16.63 24.71
C HIS A 162 18.91 -15.42 25.17
N ILE A 163 17.83 -15.12 24.45
CA ILE A 163 16.95 -13.98 24.75
C ILE A 163 15.97 -14.35 25.88
N PRO A 164 15.96 -13.62 27.02
CA PRO A 164 15.08 -13.91 28.14
C PRO A 164 13.61 -13.49 27.87
N GLY A 165 12.70 -14.00 28.70
CA GLY A 165 11.26 -13.68 28.68
C GLY A 165 10.43 -14.62 27.80
N GLU A 166 9.17 -14.90 28.14
CA GLU A 166 8.36 -15.88 27.39
C GLU A 166 7.78 -15.30 26.09
N TYR A 167 7.25 -14.08 26.11
CA TYR A 167 6.63 -13.43 24.95
C TYR A 167 7.45 -12.22 24.50
N VAL A 168 8.28 -12.41 23.49
CA VAL A 168 9.26 -11.39 23.10
C VAL A 168 8.89 -10.77 21.76
N ARG A 169 8.89 -9.43 21.74
CA ARG A 169 8.78 -8.63 20.52
C ARG A 169 10.15 -8.05 20.20
N LEU A 170 10.75 -8.53 19.14
CA LEU A 170 12.01 -8.01 18.62
C LEU A 170 11.79 -6.60 18.06
N THR A 171 12.66 -5.68 18.43
CA THR A 171 12.62 -4.27 18.04
C THR A 171 13.99 -3.82 17.56
N GLY A 172 14.06 -2.65 16.93
CA GLY A 172 15.27 -2.18 16.23
C GLY A 172 15.03 -2.13 14.73
N TYR A 173 16.06 -2.47 13.96
CA TYR A 173 16.04 -2.57 12.50
C TYR A 173 17.01 -3.65 11.99
N PRO A 174 16.90 -4.91 12.46
CA PRO A 174 17.90 -5.93 12.17
C PRO A 174 17.75 -6.46 10.73
N CYS A 175 18.69 -6.11 9.86
CA CYS A 175 18.70 -6.51 8.45
C CYS A 175 19.99 -7.22 8.03
N SER A 176 20.97 -7.35 8.93
CA SER A 176 22.25 -7.98 8.62
C SER A 176 22.14 -9.49 8.40
N TRP A 177 22.90 -9.98 7.41
CA TRP A 177 23.07 -11.39 7.11
C TRP A 177 23.62 -12.20 8.30
N THR A 178 24.32 -11.55 9.22
CA THR A 178 24.94 -12.20 10.39
C THR A 178 23.93 -12.93 11.28
N PHE A 179 22.66 -12.51 11.26
CA PHE A 179 21.58 -13.17 12.01
C PHE A 179 21.17 -14.52 11.43
N TYR A 180 21.22 -14.71 10.11
CA TYR A 180 20.50 -15.80 9.43
C TYR A 180 21.30 -16.57 8.39
N HIS A 181 22.50 -16.12 8.00
CA HIS A 181 23.28 -16.77 6.94
C HIS A 181 23.72 -18.20 7.27
N HIS A 182 23.86 -18.54 8.55
CA HIS A 182 24.12 -19.92 8.96
C HIS A 182 22.95 -20.88 8.62
N LEU A 183 21.75 -20.35 8.37
CA LEU A 183 20.56 -21.06 7.89
C LEU A 183 20.28 -20.78 6.40
N ARG A 184 21.30 -20.39 5.62
CA ARG A 184 21.12 -19.91 4.24
C ARG A 184 20.21 -20.82 3.39
N ALA A 185 20.39 -22.13 3.45
CA ALA A 185 19.57 -23.07 2.68
C ALA A 185 18.06 -22.94 2.99
N GLU A 186 17.70 -22.78 4.26
CA GLU A 186 16.31 -22.59 4.69
C GLU A 186 15.82 -21.19 4.32
N ILE A 187 16.63 -20.15 4.52
CA ILE A 187 16.28 -18.79 4.13
C ILE A 187 15.99 -18.69 2.62
N LEU A 188 16.76 -19.39 1.78
CA LEU A 188 16.47 -19.47 0.35
C LEU A 188 15.15 -20.18 0.05
N GLN A 189 14.76 -21.19 0.84
CA GLN A 189 13.46 -21.84 0.70
C GLN A 189 12.32 -20.87 1.05
N GLU A 190 12.44 -20.15 2.17
CA GLU A 190 11.47 -19.13 2.60
C GLU A 190 11.25 -18.04 1.55
N PHE A 191 12.33 -17.60 0.89
CA PHE A 191 12.30 -16.57 -0.14
C PHE A 191 12.23 -17.14 -1.57
N THR A 192 11.63 -18.32 -1.74
CA THR A 192 11.32 -18.86 -3.07
C THR A 192 10.20 -18.05 -3.72
N LEU A 193 10.45 -17.51 -4.91
CA LEU A 193 9.45 -16.78 -5.68
C LEU A 193 8.26 -17.68 -6.05
N HIS A 194 7.05 -17.10 -6.06
CA HIS A 194 5.90 -17.76 -6.68
C HIS A 194 6.13 -17.98 -8.17
N ALA A 195 5.54 -19.07 -8.70
CA ALA A 195 5.74 -19.48 -10.09
C ALA A 195 5.42 -18.36 -11.08
N HIS A 196 4.29 -17.67 -10.91
CA HIS A 196 3.88 -16.57 -11.79
C HIS A 196 4.87 -15.39 -11.76
N VAL A 197 5.35 -14.98 -10.58
CA VAL A 197 6.33 -13.90 -10.42
C VAL A 197 7.66 -14.28 -11.09
N ARG A 198 8.10 -15.51 -10.86
CA ARG A 198 9.32 -16.07 -11.45
C ARG A 198 9.21 -16.18 -12.97
N GLU A 199 8.10 -16.70 -13.47
CA GLU A 199 7.87 -16.91 -14.91
C GLU A 199 7.74 -15.59 -15.66
N GLU A 200 7.08 -14.58 -15.10
CA GLU A 200 7.04 -13.24 -15.68
C GLU A 200 8.45 -12.67 -15.85
N ALA A 201 9.28 -12.74 -14.80
CA ALA A 201 10.67 -12.29 -14.84
C ALA A 201 11.50 -13.10 -15.85
N GLN A 202 11.38 -14.43 -15.86
CA GLN A 202 12.11 -15.29 -16.79
C GLN A 202 11.66 -15.07 -18.24
N ASN A 203 10.37 -14.86 -18.50
CA ASN A 203 9.85 -14.57 -19.84
C ASN A 203 10.39 -13.24 -20.35
N PHE A 204 10.43 -12.22 -19.49
CA PHE A 204 11.05 -10.95 -19.82
C PHE A 204 12.52 -11.13 -20.17
N LEU A 205 13.32 -11.79 -19.32
CA LEU A 205 14.75 -12.01 -19.58
C LEU A 205 14.99 -12.83 -20.85
N ARG A 206 14.23 -13.91 -21.08
CA ARG A 206 14.32 -14.77 -22.29
C ARG A 206 13.98 -14.01 -23.59
N GLY A 207 13.17 -12.96 -23.49
CA GLY A 207 12.84 -12.08 -24.61
C GLY A 207 13.96 -11.11 -25.00
N LEU A 208 14.95 -10.90 -24.12
CA LEU A 208 16.04 -9.96 -24.38
C LEU A 208 17.07 -10.56 -25.34
N ARG A 209 17.56 -9.72 -26.26
CA ARG A 209 18.63 -10.06 -27.20
C ARG A 209 19.71 -8.98 -27.15
N VAL A 210 20.96 -9.41 -27.24
CA VAL A 210 22.13 -8.53 -27.36
C VAL A 210 22.80 -8.88 -28.69
N ASN A 211 22.94 -7.88 -29.57
CA ASN A 211 23.54 -8.04 -30.90
C ASN A 211 22.96 -9.23 -31.69
N GLY A 212 21.63 -9.42 -31.62
CA GLY A 212 20.91 -10.48 -32.34
C GLY A 212 20.91 -11.86 -31.67
N SER A 213 21.78 -12.08 -30.67
CA SER A 213 21.93 -13.35 -29.95
C SER A 213 21.32 -13.31 -28.54
N ARG A 214 21.05 -14.48 -27.97
CA ARG A 214 20.63 -14.60 -26.57
C ARG A 214 21.85 -14.39 -25.65
N PRO A 215 21.75 -13.53 -24.63
CA PRO A 215 22.82 -13.38 -23.65
C PRO A 215 23.01 -14.69 -22.87
N SER A 216 24.27 -15.06 -22.62
CA SER A 216 24.62 -16.18 -21.74
C SER A 216 24.67 -15.79 -20.26
N THR A 217 24.82 -14.50 -19.98
CA THR A 217 24.96 -13.97 -18.61
C THR A 217 24.09 -12.73 -18.43
N TYR A 218 23.20 -12.76 -17.44
CA TYR A 218 22.43 -11.61 -17.00
C TYR A 218 23.03 -11.04 -15.71
N VAL A 219 23.26 -9.73 -15.68
CA VAL A 219 23.76 -9.02 -14.51
C VAL A 219 22.69 -8.02 -14.07
N GLY A 220 22.05 -8.26 -12.92
CA GLY A 220 21.08 -7.35 -12.35
C GLY A 220 21.75 -6.13 -11.75
N VAL A 221 21.32 -4.92 -12.10
CA VAL A 221 21.91 -3.68 -11.58
C VAL A 221 20.85 -2.88 -10.85
N HIS A 222 21.00 -2.74 -9.53
CA HIS A 222 20.07 -1.98 -8.70
C HIS A 222 20.67 -0.65 -8.23
N VAL A 223 20.10 0.44 -8.73
CA VAL A 223 20.51 1.81 -8.40
C VAL A 223 19.49 2.47 -7.48
N ARG A 224 19.89 2.72 -6.23
CA ARG A 224 19.06 3.39 -5.22
C ARG A 224 19.43 4.86 -5.14
N ARG A 225 18.48 5.75 -5.44
CA ARG A 225 18.69 7.21 -5.36
C ARG A 225 17.59 7.91 -4.61
N GLY A 226 16.35 7.90 -5.09
CA GLY A 226 15.18 8.61 -4.54
C GLY A 226 15.43 9.57 -3.36
N ASP A 227 15.00 9.15 -2.17
CA ASP A 227 15.23 9.87 -0.90
C ASP A 227 16.70 9.93 -0.48
N TYR A 228 17.52 8.96 -0.87
CA TYR A 228 18.94 8.90 -0.55
C TYR A 228 19.74 10.04 -1.18
N VAL A 229 19.30 10.64 -2.30
CA VAL A 229 19.92 11.85 -2.90
C VAL A 229 20.08 12.96 -1.87
N ARG A 230 19.06 13.16 -1.03
CA ARG A 230 19.10 14.16 0.04
C ARG A 230 19.71 13.58 1.31
N VAL A 231 19.27 12.40 1.73
CA VAL A 231 19.56 11.89 3.08
C VAL A 231 21.02 11.42 3.21
N MET A 232 21.63 10.86 2.17
CA MET A 232 23.01 10.38 2.23
C MET A 232 24.00 11.52 2.55
N PRO A 233 24.06 12.64 1.80
CA PRO A 233 25.02 13.69 2.10
C PRO A 233 24.67 14.51 3.35
N THR A 234 23.38 14.73 3.61
CA THR A 234 22.94 15.69 4.65
C THR A 234 22.83 15.05 6.02
N VAL A 235 22.21 13.87 6.13
CA VAL A 235 21.91 13.18 7.39
C VAL A 235 22.99 12.16 7.71
N TRP A 236 23.27 11.27 6.77
CA TRP A 236 24.16 10.13 7.02
C TRP A 236 25.64 10.46 6.81
N LYS A 237 25.96 11.61 6.20
CA LYS A 237 27.33 11.96 5.77
C LYS A 237 27.96 10.80 4.99
N GLY A 238 27.19 10.26 4.05
CA GLY A 238 27.56 9.14 3.18
C GLY A 238 27.62 9.53 1.71
N VAL A 239 28.05 8.59 0.88
CA VAL A 239 28.26 8.74 -0.56
C VAL A 239 27.23 7.92 -1.32
N LEU A 240 26.75 8.47 -2.43
CA LEU A 240 25.91 7.77 -3.40
C LEU A 240 26.77 7.21 -4.52
N ALA A 241 26.32 6.12 -5.13
CA ALA A 241 26.89 5.65 -6.37
C ALA A 241 26.83 6.74 -7.45
N ASP A 242 27.99 7.07 -7.99
CA ASP A 242 28.14 7.99 -9.11
C ASP A 242 28.29 7.23 -10.43
N ARG A 243 28.48 7.98 -11.52
CA ARG A 243 28.72 7.41 -12.84
C ARG A 243 30.01 6.57 -12.88
N GLY A 244 31.05 7.00 -12.16
CA GLY A 244 32.35 6.32 -12.14
C GLY A 244 32.25 4.91 -11.55
N TYR A 245 31.60 4.78 -10.40
CA TYR A 245 31.32 3.50 -9.76
C TYR A 245 30.54 2.56 -10.68
N LEU A 246 29.43 3.03 -11.28
CA LEU A 246 28.61 2.20 -12.16
C LEU A 246 29.39 1.74 -13.40
N GLN A 247 30.19 2.62 -14.00
CA GLN A 247 31.03 2.27 -15.14
C GLN A 247 32.04 1.18 -14.76
N GLN A 248 32.78 1.34 -13.66
CA GLN A 248 33.75 0.34 -13.19
C GLN A 248 33.09 -1.00 -12.86
N ALA A 249 31.92 -0.99 -12.24
CA ALA A 249 31.18 -2.21 -11.91
C ALA A 249 30.74 -2.97 -13.16
N LEU A 250 30.22 -2.27 -14.18
CA LEU A 250 29.85 -2.88 -15.46
C LEU A 250 31.09 -3.41 -16.19
N ASP A 251 32.17 -2.65 -16.24
CA ASP A 251 33.42 -3.04 -16.91
C ASP A 251 34.06 -4.27 -16.25
N TRP A 252 33.96 -4.39 -14.92
CA TRP A 252 34.41 -5.57 -14.19
C TRP A 252 33.74 -6.86 -14.67
N PHE A 253 32.44 -6.83 -14.96
CA PHE A 253 31.68 -7.96 -15.51
C PHE A 253 31.95 -8.15 -17.01
N ARG A 254 32.07 -7.08 -17.80
CA ARG A 254 32.46 -7.14 -19.22
C ARG A 254 33.80 -7.85 -19.41
N ALA A 255 34.73 -7.66 -18.49
CA ALA A 255 36.05 -8.30 -18.54
C ALA A 255 36.03 -9.79 -18.18
N ARG A 256 34.93 -10.32 -17.61
CA ARG A 256 34.85 -11.67 -17.02
C ARG A 256 33.82 -12.59 -17.68
N HIS A 257 32.87 -12.02 -18.40
CA HIS A 257 31.83 -12.78 -19.06
C HIS A 257 31.75 -12.38 -20.53
N CYS A 258 31.56 -13.37 -21.40
CA CYS A 258 31.28 -13.11 -22.80
C CYS A 258 29.84 -12.59 -22.94
N SER A 259 29.68 -11.39 -23.52
CA SER A 259 28.37 -10.78 -23.81
C SER A 259 27.40 -10.72 -22.61
N PRO A 260 27.79 -10.09 -21.48
CA PRO A 260 26.87 -9.90 -20.36
C PRO A 260 25.77 -8.90 -20.74
N LEU A 261 24.54 -9.14 -20.28
CA LEU A 261 23.44 -8.19 -20.38
C LEU A 261 23.12 -7.59 -19.01
N PHE A 262 23.21 -6.27 -18.91
CA PHE A 262 22.95 -5.51 -17.70
C PHE A 262 21.48 -5.10 -17.61
N VAL A 263 20.77 -5.62 -16.62
CA VAL A 263 19.34 -5.38 -16.39
C VAL A 263 19.18 -4.33 -15.29
N ILE A 264 18.93 -3.09 -15.68
CA ILE A 264 18.91 -1.92 -14.77
C ILE A 264 17.53 -1.73 -14.15
N THR A 265 17.51 -1.67 -12.82
CA THR A 265 16.35 -1.27 -11.99
C THR A 265 16.75 -0.10 -11.09
N SER A 266 15.83 0.83 -10.87
CA SER A 266 16.12 2.05 -10.14
C SER A 266 14.84 2.78 -9.74
N ASP A 267 14.86 3.45 -8.59
CA ASP A 267 13.82 4.41 -8.22
C ASP A 267 14.07 5.84 -8.75
N ASP A 268 15.11 6.00 -9.56
CA ASP A 268 15.45 7.19 -10.35
C ASP A 268 15.95 6.76 -11.74
N MET A 269 15.05 6.20 -12.53
CA MET A 269 15.38 5.68 -13.86
C MET A 269 15.85 6.78 -14.83
N ALA A 270 15.37 8.02 -14.63
CA ALA A 270 15.79 9.16 -15.43
C ALA A 270 17.29 9.47 -15.21
N TRP A 271 17.77 9.42 -13.96
CA TRP A 271 19.20 9.56 -13.70
C TRP A 271 20.02 8.42 -14.28
N CYS A 272 19.53 7.17 -14.18
CA CYS A 272 20.22 6.01 -14.77
C CYS A 272 20.39 6.16 -16.29
N ARG A 273 19.34 6.56 -17.02
CA ARG A 273 19.43 6.79 -18.48
C ARG A 273 20.42 7.88 -18.87
N ARG A 274 20.63 8.89 -18.01
CA ARG A 274 21.61 9.96 -18.24
C ARG A 274 23.05 9.57 -17.89
N ASN A 275 23.25 8.65 -16.95
CA ASN A 275 24.56 8.40 -16.35
C ASN A 275 25.16 7.03 -16.69
N ILE A 276 24.35 6.05 -17.09
CA ILE A 276 24.83 4.73 -17.50
C ILE A 276 25.06 4.74 -19.01
N ASN A 277 26.29 4.45 -19.42
CA ASN A 277 26.61 4.34 -20.84
C ASN A 277 25.97 3.08 -21.44
N SER A 278 25.10 3.28 -22.43
CA SER A 278 24.39 2.22 -23.16
C SER A 278 24.88 2.05 -24.61
N SER A 279 25.98 2.71 -25.00
CA SER A 279 26.54 2.64 -26.36
C SER A 279 26.94 1.22 -26.79
N HIS A 280 27.26 0.35 -25.83
CA HIS A 280 27.64 -1.04 -26.07
C HIS A 280 26.45 -1.98 -26.35
N ARG A 281 25.22 -1.46 -26.32
CA ARG A 281 23.96 -2.22 -26.54
C ARG A 281 23.80 -3.45 -25.63
N ASP A 282 24.47 -3.44 -24.49
CA ASP A 282 24.49 -4.48 -23.46
C ASP A 282 23.72 -4.06 -22.19
N VAL A 283 22.95 -2.98 -22.26
CA VAL A 283 22.19 -2.41 -21.14
C VAL A 283 20.70 -2.36 -21.49
N VAL A 284 19.87 -2.88 -20.58
CA VAL A 284 18.41 -2.80 -20.64
C VAL A 284 17.88 -2.08 -19.41
N PHE A 285 17.20 -0.96 -19.60
CA PHE A 285 16.51 -0.24 -18.53
C PHE A 285 15.15 -0.90 -18.27
N ALA A 286 15.15 -1.98 -17.48
CA ALA A 286 14.00 -2.85 -17.27
C ALA A 286 13.02 -2.33 -16.19
N GLY A 287 13.51 -1.55 -15.22
CA GLY A 287 12.67 -0.98 -14.18
C GLY A 287 11.70 0.08 -14.71
N ASN A 288 10.46 0.08 -14.20
CA ASN A 288 9.46 1.09 -14.57
C ASN A 288 9.64 2.43 -13.83
N GLY A 289 10.60 2.50 -12.90
CA GLY A 289 10.92 3.70 -12.11
C GLY A 289 9.86 4.06 -11.06
N GLN A 290 8.83 3.24 -10.89
CA GLN A 290 7.76 3.49 -9.93
C GLN A 290 8.19 2.95 -8.57
N GLN A 291 8.37 3.85 -7.60
CA GLN A 291 8.28 3.44 -6.21
C GLN A 291 6.88 2.82 -6.06
N GLY A 292 6.80 1.52 -5.79
CA GLY A 292 5.55 0.86 -5.42
C GLY A 292 4.93 -0.20 -6.32
N SER A 293 5.75 -0.89 -7.09
CA SER A 293 5.46 -2.27 -7.44
C SER A 293 6.77 -3.04 -7.39
N PRO A 294 7.40 -3.14 -6.20
CA PRO A 294 8.78 -3.63 -6.09
C PRO A 294 8.94 -5.08 -6.54
N ALA A 295 7.85 -5.87 -6.55
CA ALA A 295 7.86 -7.29 -6.87
C ALA A 295 8.48 -7.58 -8.25
N ARG A 296 8.11 -6.82 -9.29
CA ARG A 296 8.61 -7.05 -10.66
C ARG A 296 10.11 -6.76 -10.78
N ASP A 297 10.53 -5.58 -10.32
CA ASP A 297 11.95 -5.18 -10.33
C ASP A 297 12.79 -6.15 -9.49
N PHE A 298 12.28 -6.57 -8.33
CA PHE A 298 12.96 -7.50 -7.44
C PHE A 298 13.08 -8.89 -8.08
N ALA A 299 12.00 -9.42 -8.63
CA ALA A 299 11.98 -10.71 -9.31
C ALA A 299 12.99 -10.74 -10.47
N LEU A 300 13.02 -9.69 -11.30
CA LEU A 300 14.00 -9.56 -12.38
C LEU A 300 15.44 -9.66 -11.87
N LEU A 301 15.80 -8.91 -10.83
CA LEU A 301 17.15 -8.95 -10.27
C LEU A 301 17.52 -10.33 -9.72
N THR A 302 16.60 -11.01 -9.03
CA THR A 302 16.86 -12.35 -8.45
C THR A 302 16.96 -13.47 -9.48
N GLN A 303 16.51 -13.23 -10.72
CA GLN A 303 16.65 -14.19 -11.83
C GLN A 303 17.91 -13.94 -12.67
N CYS A 304 18.68 -12.90 -12.37
CA CYS A 304 19.99 -12.69 -12.98
C CYS A 304 21.05 -13.63 -12.39
N ASN A 305 22.14 -13.86 -13.13
CA ASN A 305 23.26 -14.70 -12.68
C ASN A 305 24.14 -13.98 -11.65
N HIS A 306 24.27 -12.66 -11.79
CA HIS A 306 25.18 -11.81 -11.00
C HIS A 306 24.50 -10.47 -10.69
N THR A 307 25.04 -9.73 -9.72
CA THR A 307 24.42 -8.46 -9.30
C THR A 307 25.42 -7.32 -9.11
N VAL A 308 25.02 -6.11 -9.48
CA VAL A 308 25.63 -4.84 -9.07
C VAL A 308 24.65 -4.11 -8.18
N ILE A 309 25.07 -3.72 -6.97
CA ILE A 309 24.23 -3.05 -6.00
C ILE A 309 24.85 -1.75 -5.51
N THR A 310 24.02 -0.75 -5.29
CA THR A 310 24.44 0.54 -4.74
C THR A 310 24.27 0.56 -3.22
N VAL A 311 23.19 1.17 -2.72
CA VAL A 311 22.88 1.25 -1.29
C VAL A 311 21.46 0.75 -1.00
N GLY A 312 21.23 0.31 0.24
CA GLY A 312 19.92 -0.09 0.73
C GLY A 312 19.65 -1.60 0.66
N THR A 313 18.80 -2.06 1.56
CA THR A 313 18.47 -3.48 1.80
C THR A 313 17.83 -4.18 0.60
N PHE A 314 17.13 -3.45 -0.26
CA PHE A 314 16.53 -4.01 -1.48
C PHE A 314 17.58 -4.62 -2.41
N GLY A 315 18.67 -3.89 -2.69
CA GLY A 315 19.76 -4.40 -3.53
C GLY A 315 20.48 -5.57 -2.84
N ILE A 316 20.75 -5.45 -1.54
CA ILE A 316 21.40 -6.50 -0.75
C ILE A 316 20.62 -7.82 -0.85
N TRP A 317 19.30 -7.78 -0.63
CA TRP A 317 18.46 -8.98 -0.73
C TRP A 317 18.37 -9.53 -2.15
N ALA A 318 18.29 -8.67 -3.16
CA ALA A 318 18.30 -9.11 -4.54
C ALA A 318 19.59 -9.88 -4.89
N ALA A 319 20.75 -9.36 -4.47
CA ALA A 319 22.04 -10.02 -4.64
C ALA A 319 22.16 -11.32 -3.82
N TYR A 320 21.67 -11.32 -2.59
CA TYR A 320 21.70 -12.50 -1.70
C TYR A 320 20.96 -13.69 -2.30
N LEU A 321 19.80 -13.44 -2.92
CA LEU A 321 18.96 -14.47 -3.55
C LEU A 321 19.41 -14.84 -4.96
N ALA A 322 19.86 -13.87 -5.78
CA ALA A 322 20.42 -14.15 -7.11
C ALA A 322 21.66 -15.05 -7.01
N GLY A 323 22.48 -14.82 -5.98
CA GLY A 323 23.77 -15.49 -5.83
C GLY A 323 24.79 -15.01 -6.86
N GLY A 324 25.76 -15.88 -7.17
CA GLY A 324 26.87 -15.55 -8.06
C GLY A 324 27.75 -14.41 -7.55
N SER A 325 28.51 -13.78 -8.45
CA SER A 325 29.34 -12.63 -8.12
C SER A 325 28.50 -11.38 -7.89
N THR A 326 28.80 -10.67 -6.82
CA THR A 326 28.15 -9.38 -6.49
C THR A 326 29.19 -8.27 -6.38
N VAL A 327 28.95 -7.17 -7.09
CA VAL A 327 29.72 -5.93 -6.97
C VAL A 327 28.92 -4.91 -6.16
N TYR A 328 29.49 -4.35 -5.09
CA TYR A 328 28.80 -3.42 -4.19
C TYR A 328 29.60 -2.15 -3.93
N LEU A 329 28.92 -1.07 -3.51
CA LEU A 329 29.56 0.20 -3.14
C LEU A 329 30.14 0.11 -1.72
N ALA A 330 31.42 -0.23 -1.59
CA ALA A 330 32.04 -0.50 -0.29
C ALA A 330 32.19 0.72 0.64
N ASN A 331 32.50 1.90 0.08
CA ASN A 331 32.83 3.11 0.87
C ASN A 331 31.71 4.15 0.86
N PHE A 332 30.46 3.70 0.99
CA PHE A 332 29.29 4.58 0.99
C PHE A 332 29.12 5.36 2.32
N THR A 333 29.92 5.08 3.36
CA THR A 333 29.96 5.82 4.63
C THR A 333 31.27 6.58 4.79
N LEU A 334 31.24 7.86 5.16
CA LEU A 334 32.48 8.61 5.43
C LEU A 334 33.12 8.18 6.78
N PRO A 335 34.47 8.16 6.88
CA PRO A 335 35.17 7.98 8.16
C PRO A 335 34.67 8.97 9.21
N GLY A 336 34.40 8.49 10.43
CA GLY A 336 33.90 9.33 11.54
C GLY A 336 32.40 9.71 11.49
N SER A 337 31.67 9.33 10.44
CA SER A 337 30.21 9.55 10.40
C SER A 337 29.49 8.69 11.46
N ARG A 338 28.46 9.25 12.12
CA ARG A 338 27.58 8.49 13.02
C ARG A 338 26.95 7.27 12.33
N PHE A 339 26.79 7.35 11.01
CA PHE A 339 26.27 6.26 10.20
C PHE A 339 27.17 5.02 10.22
N ARG A 340 28.50 5.17 10.28
CA ARG A 340 29.44 4.03 10.42
C ARG A 340 29.36 3.34 11.78
N MET A 341 28.85 4.02 12.82
CA MET A 341 28.63 3.42 14.15
C MET A 341 27.33 2.60 14.20
N ILE A 342 26.35 2.96 13.38
CA ILE A 342 25.04 2.28 13.31
C ILE A 342 25.08 1.15 12.27
N PHE A 343 25.88 1.31 11.22
CA PHE A 343 25.98 0.37 10.12
C PHE A 343 27.43 -0.07 9.93
N LYS A 344 27.71 -1.35 10.24
CA LYS A 344 29.03 -1.95 10.05
C LYS A 344 29.10 -2.56 8.64
N PRO A 345 29.94 -2.04 7.72
CA PRO A 345 30.04 -2.59 6.37
C PRO A 345 30.34 -4.10 6.34
N GLN A 346 31.10 -4.60 7.31
CA GLN A 346 31.44 -6.02 7.46
C GLN A 346 30.24 -6.90 7.83
N ALA A 347 29.22 -6.33 8.47
CA ALA A 347 27.97 -7.02 8.80
C ALA A 347 26.88 -6.80 7.73
N ALA A 348 27.10 -5.87 6.81
CA ALA A 348 26.13 -5.50 5.80
C ALA A 348 26.24 -6.27 4.49
N PHE A 349 27.48 -6.57 4.09
CA PHE A 349 27.79 -7.26 2.86
C PHE A 349 28.47 -8.58 3.18
N LEU A 350 28.23 -9.58 2.34
CA LEU A 350 28.84 -10.88 2.50
C LEU A 350 30.35 -10.81 2.21
N PRO A 351 31.20 -11.55 2.95
CA PRO A 351 32.65 -11.52 2.76
C PRO A 351 33.11 -11.88 1.33
N GLU A 352 32.37 -12.73 0.63
CA GLU A 352 32.64 -13.17 -0.73
C GLU A 352 32.26 -12.15 -1.83
N TRP A 353 31.61 -11.04 -1.47
CA TRP A 353 31.24 -10.01 -2.44
C TRP A 353 32.42 -9.10 -2.78
N ALA A 354 32.53 -8.68 -4.04
CA ALA A 354 33.64 -7.87 -4.52
C ALA A 354 33.31 -6.37 -4.41
N GLY A 355 34.02 -5.64 -3.55
CA GLY A 355 33.95 -4.19 -3.48
C GLY A 355 35.12 -3.52 -4.23
N PRO A 356 34.91 -2.75 -5.31
CA PRO A 356 35.97 -1.89 -5.83
C PRO A 356 36.41 -0.91 -4.73
N LYS A 357 37.71 -0.89 -4.41
CA LYS A 357 38.30 0.02 -3.42
C LYS A 357 38.33 1.44 -4.01
N VAL A 358 37.78 2.43 -3.31
CA VAL A 358 37.74 3.86 -3.71
C VAL A 358 39.14 4.53 -3.67
N GLY A 359 40.23 3.78 -3.85
CA GLY A 359 41.58 4.32 -3.98
C GLY A 359 41.85 4.98 -5.34
N ASP A 360 41.04 4.68 -6.36
CA ASP A 360 41.25 5.14 -7.74
C ASP A 360 40.29 6.26 -8.18
N ILE A 361 39.60 6.93 -7.24
CA ILE A 361 38.64 7.99 -7.56
C ILE A 361 39.26 9.38 -7.33
N LYS A 362 39.66 10.07 -8.42
CA LYS A 362 39.82 11.53 -8.42
C LYS A 362 38.44 12.17 -8.31
N ALA A 363 38.03 12.54 -7.09
CA ALA A 363 36.78 13.27 -6.87
C ALA A 363 36.92 14.72 -7.37
N THR A 364 36.23 15.06 -8.45
CA THR A 364 36.02 16.47 -8.83
C THR A 364 34.81 16.99 -8.07
N ALA A 365 35.06 17.61 -6.91
CA ALA A 365 34.02 18.33 -6.17
C ALA A 365 33.74 19.68 -6.86
N MET A 366 32.56 19.83 -7.47
CA MET A 366 32.05 21.16 -7.79
C MET A 366 31.44 21.77 -6.52
N LEU A 367 32.18 22.69 -5.91
CA LEU A 367 31.71 23.58 -4.86
C LEU A 367 30.87 24.70 -5.49
N SER A 368 29.55 24.65 -5.32
CA SER A 368 28.69 25.82 -5.47
C SER A 368 28.67 26.56 -4.12
N THR A 369 29.20 27.78 -4.12
CA THR A 369 29.23 28.71 -3.00
C THR A 369 27.85 29.33 -2.80
N GLN A 370 27.16 28.98 -1.71
CA GLN A 370 26.15 29.85 -1.11
C GLN A 370 26.30 29.85 0.42
N THR A 371 26.23 31.05 0.95
CA THR A 371 26.59 31.53 2.29
C THR A 371 25.75 30.92 3.42
N PHE A 372 26.42 30.57 4.53
CA PHE A 372 25.80 30.10 5.77
C PHE A 372 25.39 31.28 6.66
N PHE A 373 24.12 31.35 7.06
CA PHE A 373 23.70 32.07 8.26
C PHE A 373 23.63 31.08 9.44
N PHE A 374 24.46 31.30 10.47
CA PHE A 374 24.45 30.56 11.73
C PHE A 374 23.37 31.12 12.67
N PHE A 375 22.56 30.25 13.28
CA PHE A 375 21.84 30.54 14.53
C PHE A 375 22.20 29.47 15.58
N PRO A 376 22.43 29.83 16.85
CA PRO A 376 22.90 28.88 17.86
C PRO A 376 21.75 28.00 18.40
N THR A 377 22.04 26.72 18.55
CA THR A 377 21.11 25.59 18.78
C THR A 377 20.64 25.39 20.23
N ALA A 378 21.13 26.18 21.18
CA ALA A 378 20.84 25.99 22.61
C ALA A 378 19.44 26.48 23.06
N PRO A 379 18.88 27.62 22.60
CA PRO A 379 17.55 28.06 23.03
C PRO A 379 16.41 27.20 22.46
N PHE A 380 16.65 26.55 21.31
CA PHE A 380 15.64 25.78 20.59
C PHE A 380 15.32 24.44 21.28
N ILE A 381 16.33 23.77 21.83
CA ILE A 381 16.15 22.50 22.55
C ILE A 381 15.41 22.73 23.87
N LEU A 382 15.66 23.86 24.54
CA LEU A 382 14.99 24.20 25.80
C LEU A 382 13.49 24.50 25.58
N PHE A 383 13.14 25.17 24.48
CA PHE A 383 11.75 25.46 24.09
C PHE A 383 10.95 24.19 23.75
N VAL A 384 11.57 23.24 23.03
CA VAL A 384 10.93 21.97 22.67
C VAL A 384 10.61 21.11 23.91
N PHE A 385 11.50 21.11 24.91
CA PHE A 385 11.26 20.38 26.15
C PHE A 385 10.16 21.03 27.01
N THR A 386 10.15 22.36 27.17
CA THR A 386 9.12 23.05 27.97
C THR A 386 7.73 22.94 27.35
N ALA A 387 7.61 23.05 26.02
CA ALA A 387 6.33 22.91 25.33
C ALA A 387 5.74 21.50 25.43
N SER A 388 6.60 20.47 25.40
CA SER A 388 6.19 19.06 25.55
C SER A 388 5.66 18.76 26.96
N THR A 389 6.31 19.30 28.00
CA THR A 389 5.85 19.12 29.38
C THR A 389 4.53 19.83 29.67
N ILE A 390 4.32 21.03 29.12
CA ILE A 390 3.05 21.77 29.26
C ILE A 390 1.91 21.04 28.53
N PHE A 391 2.16 20.51 27.33
CA PHE A 391 1.17 19.75 26.56
C PHE A 391 0.72 18.46 27.28
N HIS A 392 1.66 17.74 27.90
CA HIS A 392 1.34 16.53 28.66
C HIS A 392 0.63 16.82 29.99
N LEU A 393 0.88 17.98 30.61
CA LEU A 393 0.19 18.40 31.83
C LEU A 393 -1.25 18.84 31.51
N HIS A 394 -1.47 19.50 30.37
CA HIS A 394 -2.81 19.91 29.91
C HIS A 394 -3.71 18.71 29.59
N GLN A 395 -3.19 17.69 28.88
CA GLN A 395 -3.94 16.45 28.61
C GLN A 395 -4.25 15.61 29.86
N ARG A 396 -3.48 15.76 30.95
CA ARG A 396 -3.77 15.09 32.23
C ARG A 396 -4.81 15.84 33.06
N LEU A 397 -4.88 17.16 32.94
CA LEU A 397 -5.88 18.00 33.63
C LEU A 397 -7.26 17.94 32.94
N GLU A 398 -7.32 17.83 31.60
CA GLU A 398 -8.60 17.62 30.87
C GLU A 398 -9.25 16.25 31.16
N LYS A 399 -8.48 15.26 31.65
CA LYS A 399 -9.00 13.96 32.08
C LYS A 399 -9.46 13.92 33.54
N MET A 400 -9.35 15.03 34.27
CA MET A 400 -9.75 15.13 35.68
C MET A 400 -10.73 16.30 35.91
N GLN A 401 -11.82 16.36 35.15
CA GLN A 401 -13.00 17.15 35.53
C GLN A 401 -14.26 16.25 35.61
N PRO A 402 -14.97 16.25 36.75
CA PRO A 402 -16.24 15.53 36.90
C PRO A 402 -17.40 16.39 36.41
N THR A 403 -18.12 15.92 35.39
CA THR A 403 -19.38 16.52 34.94
C THR A 403 -20.53 16.03 35.81
N TRP A 404 -20.91 16.86 36.79
CA TRP A 404 -22.23 16.91 37.36
C TRP A 404 -23.01 17.97 36.58
N GLU A 405 -24.14 17.61 35.99
CA GLU A 405 -25.36 18.42 35.92
C GLU A 405 -26.47 17.59 35.25
N LEU A 406 -27.44 17.23 36.09
CA LEU A 406 -28.74 16.65 35.73
C LEU A 406 -29.62 17.75 35.13
N GLU A 407 -30.28 17.46 34.01
CA GLU A 407 -31.58 18.03 33.72
C GLU A 407 -32.60 16.91 33.51
N ALA A 408 -33.76 17.13 34.13
CA ALA A 408 -34.75 16.16 34.53
C ALA A 408 -35.68 15.72 33.39
N LEU A 409 -36.02 14.42 33.39
CA LEU A 409 -37.28 13.91 32.84
C LEU A 409 -37.77 12.77 33.74
N GLU A 410 -39.00 12.93 34.22
CA GLU A 410 -39.69 12.08 35.20
C GLU A 410 -40.03 10.65 34.71
N PRO A 411 -40.34 9.71 35.63
CA PRO A 411 -40.11 8.28 35.44
C PRO A 411 -41.31 7.53 34.85
N ALA A 412 -41.06 6.70 33.83
CA ALA A 412 -41.93 5.58 33.50
C ALA A 412 -41.49 4.34 34.30
N THR A 413 -42.45 3.75 34.99
CA THR A 413 -42.43 2.59 35.88
C THR A 413 -41.49 1.44 35.46
N MET A 414 -40.65 1.00 36.40
CA MET A 414 -39.85 -0.23 36.32
C MET A 414 -40.73 -1.48 36.28
N GLU A 415 -40.66 -2.24 35.19
CA GLU A 415 -40.88 -3.69 35.23
C GLU A 415 -39.53 -4.42 35.29
N THR A 416 -39.50 -5.48 36.10
CA THR A 416 -38.35 -6.28 36.48
C THR A 416 -37.76 -7.02 35.25
N PRO A 417 -36.42 -7.14 35.11
CA PRO A 417 -35.85 -7.84 33.97
C PRO A 417 -36.05 -9.36 34.11
N SER A 418 -36.98 -9.89 33.34
CA SER A 418 -37.07 -11.33 33.06
C SER A 418 -35.79 -11.82 32.38
N ARG A 419 -35.34 -13.01 32.80
CA ARG A 419 -34.26 -13.88 32.26
C ARG A 419 -33.69 -13.49 30.89
N PRO A 420 -32.36 -13.59 30.69
CA PRO A 420 -31.76 -13.44 29.37
C PRO A 420 -32.35 -14.50 28.42
N GLN A 421 -33.06 -14.02 27.40
CA GLN A 421 -33.47 -14.82 26.25
C GLN A 421 -32.20 -15.48 25.65
N PRO A 422 -32.26 -16.76 25.24
CA PRO A 422 -31.13 -17.41 24.59
C PRO A 422 -30.78 -16.62 23.33
N ARG A 423 -29.48 -16.34 23.11
CA ARG A 423 -29.00 -15.90 21.80
C ARG A 423 -29.52 -16.88 20.75
N PRO A 424 -30.13 -16.43 19.65
CA PRO A 424 -30.59 -17.35 18.62
C PRO A 424 -29.41 -18.20 18.17
N GLN A 425 -29.52 -19.52 18.31
CA GLN A 425 -28.59 -20.46 17.70
C GLN A 425 -28.50 -20.11 16.22
N LEU A 426 -27.29 -19.82 15.72
CA LEU A 426 -27.03 -19.64 14.30
C LEU A 426 -27.45 -20.94 13.58
N LYS A 427 -28.63 -20.93 12.97
CA LYS A 427 -29.13 -22.06 12.16
C LYS A 427 -28.44 -22.02 10.81
N GLY A 428 -27.31 -22.72 10.69
CA GLY A 428 -26.59 -22.89 9.42
C GLY A 428 -25.70 -21.70 9.00
N MET A 429 -24.89 -21.94 7.97
CA MET A 429 -23.88 -21.02 7.45
C MET A 429 -23.86 -21.05 5.93
N TRP A 430 -23.84 -19.89 5.29
CA TRP A 430 -23.79 -19.76 3.84
C TRP A 430 -22.50 -19.09 3.38
N THR A 431 -22.00 -19.53 2.24
CA THR A 431 -20.86 -18.93 1.55
C THR A 431 -21.09 -18.92 0.04
N ILE A 432 -20.17 -18.34 -0.71
CA ILE A 432 -20.21 -18.28 -2.18
C ILE A 432 -18.81 -18.54 -2.73
N ASN A 433 -18.71 -19.06 -3.96
CA ASN A 433 -17.42 -19.11 -4.63
C ASN A 433 -16.88 -17.69 -4.87
N ALA A 434 -15.54 -17.56 -4.99
CA ALA A 434 -14.89 -16.29 -5.31
C ALA A 434 -14.27 -16.38 -6.72
N ILE A 435 -15.04 -16.10 -7.77
CA ILE A 435 -14.64 -16.34 -9.16
C ILE A 435 -14.54 -15.02 -9.95
N GLY A 436 -13.53 -14.94 -10.80
CA GLY A 436 -13.27 -13.77 -11.62
C GLY A 436 -12.67 -12.59 -10.85
N ARG A 437 -12.72 -11.41 -11.50
CA ARG A 437 -12.09 -10.17 -11.03
C ARG A 437 -13.07 -9.29 -10.23
N LEU A 438 -12.61 -8.09 -9.85
CA LEU A 438 -13.29 -7.14 -8.96
C LEU A 438 -14.82 -7.08 -9.12
N GLY A 439 -15.33 -6.76 -10.32
CA GLY A 439 -16.77 -6.61 -10.54
C GLY A 439 -17.57 -7.88 -10.29
N ASN A 440 -17.04 -9.06 -10.63
CA ASN A 440 -17.74 -10.33 -10.37
C ASN A 440 -17.78 -10.62 -8.88
N GLN A 441 -16.66 -10.41 -8.18
CA GLN A 441 -16.60 -10.64 -6.74
C GLN A 441 -17.49 -9.65 -5.97
N MET A 442 -17.69 -8.42 -6.46
CA MET A 442 -18.69 -7.51 -5.91
C MET A 442 -20.12 -8.05 -6.10
N GLY A 443 -20.42 -8.61 -7.27
CA GLY A 443 -21.68 -9.31 -7.56
C GLY A 443 -21.93 -10.48 -6.62
N GLU A 444 -20.94 -11.37 -6.48
CA GLU A 444 -20.99 -12.53 -5.59
C GLU A 444 -21.18 -12.09 -4.13
N TYR A 445 -20.45 -11.08 -3.67
CA TYR A 445 -20.59 -10.54 -2.32
C TYR A 445 -22.01 -10.03 -2.06
N ALA A 446 -22.51 -9.16 -2.94
CA ALA A 446 -23.83 -8.54 -2.78
C ALA A 446 -24.96 -9.58 -2.83
N THR A 447 -24.80 -10.58 -3.70
CA THR A 447 -25.72 -11.71 -3.82
C THR A 447 -25.73 -12.55 -2.56
N LEU A 448 -24.55 -12.93 -2.04
CA LEU A 448 -24.45 -13.68 -0.79
C LEU A 448 -25.07 -12.89 0.37
N TYR A 449 -24.78 -11.59 0.47
CA TYR A 449 -25.32 -10.72 1.50
C TYR A 449 -26.85 -10.72 1.48
N ALA A 450 -27.45 -10.48 0.31
CA ALA A 450 -28.90 -10.37 0.16
C ALA A 450 -29.61 -11.71 0.36
N LEU A 451 -29.12 -12.79 -0.28
CA LEU A 451 -29.78 -14.09 -0.20
C LEU A 451 -29.66 -14.72 1.19
N ALA A 452 -28.51 -14.61 1.85
CA ALA A 452 -28.36 -15.12 3.21
C ALA A 452 -29.30 -14.39 4.17
N LYS A 453 -29.40 -13.06 4.06
CA LYS A 453 -30.34 -12.27 4.86
C LYS A 453 -31.79 -12.66 4.60
N MET A 454 -32.18 -12.80 3.32
CA MET A 454 -33.52 -13.19 2.91
C MET A 454 -33.91 -14.59 3.41
N ASN A 455 -32.95 -15.51 3.49
CA ASN A 455 -33.17 -16.88 3.97
C ASN A 455 -32.90 -17.06 5.48
N GLY A 456 -32.59 -15.98 6.21
CA GLY A 456 -32.33 -16.02 7.65
C GLY A 456 -31.06 -16.80 8.04
N ARG A 457 -30.01 -16.70 7.23
CA ARG A 457 -28.75 -17.45 7.36
C ARG A 457 -27.57 -16.51 7.59
N ALA A 458 -26.54 -17.02 8.26
CA ALA A 458 -25.29 -16.28 8.44
C ALA A 458 -24.40 -16.42 7.19
N ALA A 459 -23.98 -15.29 6.62
CA ALA A 459 -23.12 -15.24 5.45
C ALA A 459 -21.65 -15.09 5.84
N PHE A 460 -20.78 -15.83 5.16
CA PHE A 460 -19.33 -15.72 5.29
C PHE A 460 -18.67 -15.74 3.92
N ILE A 461 -17.70 -14.87 3.71
CA ILE A 461 -16.99 -14.73 2.44
C ILE A 461 -15.68 -15.55 2.44
N PRO A 462 -15.25 -16.08 1.28
CA PRO A 462 -13.94 -16.71 1.16
C PRO A 462 -12.78 -15.73 1.39
N PRO A 463 -11.59 -16.19 1.83
CA PRO A 463 -10.44 -15.31 2.06
C PRO A 463 -9.99 -14.58 0.79
N GLN A 464 -10.09 -15.23 -0.37
CA GLN A 464 -9.80 -14.64 -1.67
C GLN A 464 -10.70 -13.42 -1.95
N MET A 465 -11.99 -13.53 -1.65
CA MET A 465 -12.93 -12.43 -1.84
C MET A 465 -12.60 -11.24 -0.93
N HIS A 466 -12.34 -11.53 0.34
CA HIS A 466 -11.89 -10.51 1.29
C HIS A 466 -10.60 -9.82 0.81
N SER A 467 -9.62 -10.58 0.32
CA SER A 467 -8.36 -10.02 -0.19
C SER A 467 -8.54 -9.09 -1.39
N THR A 468 -9.60 -9.28 -2.17
CA THR A 468 -9.92 -8.47 -3.35
C THR A 468 -10.70 -7.21 -2.97
N LEU A 469 -11.70 -7.35 -2.09
CA LEU A 469 -12.69 -6.30 -1.80
C LEU A 469 -12.30 -5.42 -0.60
N ALA A 470 -11.81 -6.00 0.49
CA ALA A 470 -11.54 -5.29 1.74
C ALA A 470 -10.49 -4.16 1.64
N PRO A 471 -9.48 -4.23 0.74
CA PRO A 471 -8.57 -3.09 0.53
C PRO A 471 -9.26 -1.85 -0.05
N ILE A 472 -10.38 -2.02 -0.75
CA ILE A 472 -11.10 -0.97 -1.47
C ILE A 472 -12.29 -0.48 -0.64
N PHE A 473 -13.04 -1.41 -0.05
CA PHE A 473 -14.34 -1.18 0.57
C PHE A 473 -14.38 -1.56 2.05
N ARG A 474 -15.34 -0.99 2.78
CA ARG A 474 -15.63 -1.27 4.18
C ARG A 474 -16.66 -2.40 4.36
N ILE A 475 -16.42 -3.52 3.68
CA ILE A 475 -17.26 -4.71 3.77
C ILE A 475 -17.29 -5.29 5.20
N THR A 476 -18.43 -5.85 5.60
CA THR A 476 -18.67 -6.29 6.98
C THR A 476 -18.80 -7.81 7.13
N LEU A 477 -19.19 -8.53 6.08
CA LEU A 477 -19.33 -9.99 6.14
C LEU A 477 -18.03 -10.67 6.65
N PRO A 478 -18.15 -11.59 7.63
CA PRO A 478 -17.01 -12.28 8.21
C PRO A 478 -16.32 -13.21 7.21
N VAL A 479 -15.01 -13.40 7.37
CA VAL A 479 -14.22 -14.30 6.53
C VAL A 479 -14.34 -15.75 7.03
N LEU A 480 -14.64 -16.66 6.12
CA LEU A 480 -14.58 -18.10 6.35
C LEU A 480 -13.18 -18.62 6.02
N HIS A 481 -12.41 -19.03 7.03
CA HIS A 481 -11.09 -19.60 6.81
C HIS A 481 -11.12 -20.95 6.08
N ASP A 482 -10.17 -21.20 5.19
CA ASP A 482 -10.10 -22.41 4.35
C ASP A 482 -10.06 -23.72 5.14
N ALA A 483 -9.50 -23.71 6.36
CA ALA A 483 -9.51 -24.88 7.23
C ALA A 483 -10.94 -25.23 7.69
N THR A 484 -11.70 -24.22 8.12
CA THR A 484 -13.12 -24.36 8.48
C THR A 484 -13.97 -24.66 7.26
N ALA A 485 -13.71 -24.00 6.12
CA ALA A 485 -14.42 -24.26 4.88
C ALA A 485 -14.30 -25.73 4.46
N ARG A 486 -13.13 -26.35 4.64
CA ARG A 486 -12.91 -27.76 4.26
C ARG A 486 -13.63 -28.77 5.16
N SER A 487 -13.92 -28.43 6.41
CA SER A 487 -14.59 -29.33 7.36
C SER A 487 -16.11 -29.25 7.32
N VAL A 488 -16.68 -28.28 6.59
CA VAL A 488 -18.13 -28.09 6.47
C VAL A 488 -18.67 -28.88 5.27
N PRO A 489 -19.73 -29.69 5.44
CA PRO A 489 -20.33 -30.45 4.35
C PRO A 489 -21.20 -29.54 3.48
N TRP A 490 -20.57 -28.76 2.60
CA TRP A 490 -21.28 -27.81 1.75
C TRP A 490 -22.22 -28.47 0.75
N GLN A 491 -23.48 -28.04 0.76
CA GLN A 491 -24.39 -28.24 -0.35
C GLN A 491 -24.15 -27.12 -1.38
N ASN A 492 -23.67 -27.50 -2.56
CA ASN A 492 -23.50 -26.55 -3.66
C ASN A 492 -24.87 -26.20 -4.26
N TYR A 493 -25.15 -24.92 -4.38
CA TYR A 493 -26.40 -24.42 -4.97
C TYR A 493 -26.08 -23.44 -6.10
N HIS A 494 -26.41 -23.83 -7.33
CA HIS A 494 -26.11 -23.04 -8.52
C HIS A 494 -27.12 -21.90 -8.69
N LEU A 495 -26.60 -20.70 -8.92
CA LEU A 495 -27.36 -19.51 -9.24
C LEU A 495 -27.18 -19.13 -10.71
N ASN A 496 -28.27 -18.71 -11.33
CA ASN A 496 -28.21 -17.96 -12.58
C ASN A 496 -27.69 -16.53 -12.33
N ASP A 497 -27.40 -15.81 -13.41
CA ASP A 497 -26.97 -14.40 -13.29
C ASP A 497 -28.13 -13.46 -12.92
N TRP A 498 -29.37 -13.94 -12.80
CA TRP A 498 -30.55 -13.18 -12.38
C TRP A 498 -31.26 -13.86 -11.20
N MET A 499 -31.99 -13.08 -10.41
CA MET A 499 -32.81 -13.57 -9.31
C MET A 499 -34.01 -14.37 -9.81
N GLU A 500 -34.30 -15.48 -9.14
CA GLU A 500 -35.49 -16.30 -9.37
C GLU A 500 -36.28 -16.49 -8.07
N GLU A 501 -37.59 -16.74 -8.20
CA GLU A 501 -38.49 -16.92 -7.06
C GLU A 501 -38.00 -18.00 -6.10
N GLN A 502 -37.51 -19.11 -6.65
CA GLN A 502 -36.99 -20.23 -5.86
C GLN A 502 -35.80 -19.86 -4.95
N TYR A 503 -35.02 -18.82 -5.28
CA TYR A 503 -33.87 -18.40 -4.47
C TYR A 503 -34.28 -17.68 -3.17
N ARG A 504 -35.55 -17.29 -3.04
CA ARG A 504 -36.10 -16.75 -1.77
C ARG A 504 -36.15 -17.81 -0.67
N HIS A 505 -36.15 -19.09 -1.03
CA HIS A 505 -36.28 -20.22 -0.13
C HIS A 505 -35.33 -21.37 -0.50
N ILE A 506 -34.02 -21.14 -0.37
CA ILE A 506 -33.01 -22.17 -0.66
C ILE A 506 -32.96 -23.16 0.53
N PRO A 507 -33.18 -24.47 0.27
CA PRO A 507 -33.09 -25.48 1.31
C PRO A 507 -31.64 -25.72 1.74
N GLY A 508 -31.47 -26.17 2.99
CA GLY A 508 -30.16 -26.56 3.54
C GLY A 508 -29.59 -25.56 4.55
N GLU A 509 -28.82 -26.10 5.49
CA GLU A 509 -28.19 -25.30 6.55
C GLU A 509 -26.79 -24.81 6.13
N TYR A 510 -26.04 -25.61 5.38
CA TYR A 510 -24.67 -25.31 4.95
C TYR A 510 -24.59 -25.19 3.42
N VAL A 511 -24.86 -24.00 2.89
CA VAL A 511 -24.97 -23.78 1.44
C VAL A 511 -23.77 -23.02 0.91
N ARG A 512 -23.21 -23.49 -0.20
CA ARG A 512 -22.23 -22.77 -1.01
C ARG A 512 -22.88 -22.38 -2.33
N LEU A 513 -23.14 -21.10 -2.49
CA LEU A 513 -23.66 -20.53 -3.73
C LEU A 513 -22.58 -20.64 -4.83
N THR A 514 -22.97 -21.05 -6.03
CA THR A 514 -22.09 -21.20 -7.19
C THR A 514 -22.69 -20.50 -8.41
N GLY A 515 -21.90 -20.30 -9.47
CA GLY A 515 -22.29 -19.51 -10.64
C GLY A 515 -21.53 -18.18 -10.70
N TYR A 516 -22.04 -17.23 -11.47
CA TYR A 516 -21.49 -15.87 -11.60
C TYR A 516 -22.58 -14.80 -11.36
N PRO A 517 -23.26 -14.78 -10.20
CA PRO A 517 -24.36 -13.86 -9.99
C PRO A 517 -23.86 -12.42 -9.84
N CYS A 518 -24.26 -11.54 -10.77
CA CYS A 518 -23.90 -10.13 -10.76
C CYS A 518 -25.07 -9.19 -11.11
N SER A 519 -26.31 -9.68 -11.06
CA SER A 519 -27.51 -8.87 -11.27
C SER A 519 -27.96 -8.06 -10.06
N TRP A 520 -28.42 -6.83 -10.30
CA TRP A 520 -29.06 -5.99 -9.30
C TRP A 520 -30.31 -6.63 -8.69
N THR A 521 -30.98 -7.53 -9.40
CA THR A 521 -32.23 -8.17 -8.96
C THR A 521 -32.07 -8.96 -7.66
N PHE A 522 -30.85 -9.41 -7.33
CA PHE A 522 -30.55 -10.07 -6.06
C PHE A 522 -30.57 -9.13 -4.87
N TYR A 523 -30.13 -7.88 -5.01
CA TYR A 523 -29.72 -7.05 -3.87
C TYR A 523 -30.23 -5.60 -3.90
N HIS A 524 -30.87 -5.15 -4.97
CA HIS A 524 -31.30 -3.76 -5.10
C HIS A 524 -32.37 -3.34 -4.09
N HIS A 525 -33.19 -4.28 -3.63
CA HIS A 525 -34.13 -4.02 -2.53
C HIS A 525 -33.42 -3.70 -1.20
N LEU A 526 -32.13 -4.01 -1.07
CA LEU A 526 -31.24 -3.66 0.05
C LEU A 526 -30.24 -2.55 -0.34
N ARG A 527 -30.54 -1.72 -1.34
CA ARG A 527 -29.57 -0.78 -1.92
C ARG A 527 -28.83 0.07 -0.88
N ALA A 528 -29.51 0.60 0.13
CA ALA A 528 -28.89 1.40 1.18
C ALA A 528 -27.78 0.63 1.93
N GLU A 529 -28.02 -0.64 2.25
CA GLU A 529 -27.06 -1.51 2.92
C GLU A 529 -25.91 -1.89 1.97
N ILE A 530 -26.22 -2.21 0.72
CA ILE A 530 -25.19 -2.52 -0.30
C ILE A 530 -24.25 -1.32 -0.52
N LEU A 531 -24.77 -0.09 -0.53
CA LEU A 531 -23.94 1.12 -0.61
C LEU A 531 -23.06 1.29 0.64
N GLN A 532 -23.55 0.89 1.81
CA GLN A 532 -22.75 0.90 3.04
C GLN A 532 -21.61 -0.11 2.97
N GLU A 533 -21.88 -1.35 2.52
CA GLU A 533 -20.87 -2.39 2.33
C GLU A 533 -19.78 -1.96 1.34
N PHE A 534 -20.17 -1.31 0.24
CA PHE A 534 -19.25 -0.80 -0.79
C PHE A 534 -18.81 0.64 -0.57
N THR A 535 -18.81 1.12 0.68
CA THR A 535 -18.22 2.42 0.99
C THR A 535 -16.69 2.36 0.85
N LEU A 536 -16.14 3.22 -0.01
CA LEU A 536 -14.69 3.34 -0.18
C LEU A 536 -13.99 3.70 1.12
N HIS A 537 -12.82 3.10 1.36
CA HIS A 537 -11.93 3.60 2.41
C HIS A 537 -11.53 5.05 2.15
N ALA A 538 -11.37 5.84 3.22
CA ALA A 538 -11.08 7.27 3.13
C ALA A 538 -9.89 7.57 2.21
N HIS A 539 -8.83 6.77 2.28
CA HIS A 539 -7.64 6.95 1.46
C HIS A 539 -7.86 6.72 -0.03
N VAL A 540 -8.65 5.70 -0.38
CA VAL A 540 -9.01 5.39 -1.77
C VAL A 540 -9.89 6.49 -2.34
N ARG A 541 -10.88 6.93 -1.54
CA ARG A 541 -11.78 8.02 -1.88
C ARG A 541 -11.03 9.34 -2.06
N GLU A 542 -10.13 9.69 -1.15
CA GLU A 542 -9.38 10.95 -1.18
C GLU A 542 -8.42 11.02 -2.36
N GLU A 543 -7.76 9.92 -2.74
CA GLU A 543 -6.92 9.90 -3.95
C GLU A 543 -7.75 10.21 -5.20
N ALA A 544 -8.89 9.55 -5.37
CA ALA A 544 -9.81 9.80 -6.48
C ALA A 544 -10.34 11.25 -6.48
N GLN A 545 -10.81 11.74 -5.34
CA GLN A 545 -11.33 13.11 -5.23
C GLN A 545 -10.23 14.17 -5.46
N ASN A 546 -9.01 13.94 -4.99
CA ASN A 546 -7.88 14.85 -5.24
C ASN A 546 -7.56 14.94 -6.74
N PHE A 547 -7.59 13.80 -7.44
CA PHE A 547 -7.45 13.78 -8.89
C PHE A 547 -8.55 14.62 -9.56
N LEU A 548 -9.82 14.35 -9.23
CA LEU A 548 -10.97 15.07 -9.80
C LEU A 548 -10.91 16.58 -9.53
N ARG A 549 -10.64 17.00 -8.27
CA ARG A 549 -10.49 18.41 -7.87
C ARG A 549 -9.37 19.16 -8.61
N GLY A 550 -8.35 18.41 -9.08
CA GLY A 550 -7.25 18.92 -9.87
C GLY A 550 -7.63 19.25 -11.32
N LEU A 551 -8.72 18.68 -11.84
CA LEU A 551 -9.14 18.87 -13.21
C LEU A 551 -9.74 20.26 -13.44
N ARG A 552 -9.56 20.78 -14.65
CA ARG A 552 -10.05 22.08 -15.11
C ARG A 552 -10.56 21.95 -16.54
N VAL A 553 -11.66 22.62 -16.86
CA VAL A 553 -12.15 22.82 -18.24
C VAL A 553 -12.11 24.30 -18.53
N ASN A 554 -11.42 24.70 -19.60
CA ASN A 554 -11.32 26.11 -20.01
C ASN A 554 -10.93 27.04 -18.85
N GLY A 555 -10.00 26.60 -17.98
CA GLY A 555 -9.54 27.36 -16.81
C GLY A 555 -10.45 27.34 -15.59
N SER A 556 -11.67 26.81 -15.69
CA SER A 556 -12.66 26.76 -14.60
C SER A 556 -12.77 25.37 -13.96
N ARG A 557 -13.27 25.31 -12.72
CA ARG A 557 -13.61 24.05 -12.06
C ARG A 557 -14.88 23.47 -12.68
N PRO A 558 -14.86 22.22 -13.17
CA PRO A 558 -16.08 21.58 -13.65
C PRO A 558 -17.04 21.31 -12.49
N SER A 559 -18.34 21.45 -12.76
CA SER A 559 -19.40 21.07 -11.83
C SER A 559 -19.84 19.61 -11.99
N THR A 560 -19.54 18.99 -13.14
CA THR A 560 -20.02 17.66 -13.51
C THR A 560 -18.86 16.78 -13.99
N TYR A 561 -18.68 15.63 -13.33
CA TYR A 561 -17.75 14.58 -13.75
C TYR A 561 -18.55 13.38 -14.26
N VAL A 562 -18.20 12.89 -15.45
CA VAL A 562 -18.79 11.70 -16.07
C VAL A 562 -17.69 10.65 -16.19
N GLY A 563 -17.79 9.57 -15.43
CA GLY A 563 -16.87 8.45 -15.52
C GLY A 563 -17.13 7.65 -16.79
N VAL A 564 -16.11 7.43 -17.62
CA VAL A 564 -16.24 6.68 -18.88
C VAL A 564 -15.44 5.40 -18.78
N HIS A 565 -16.12 4.27 -18.61
CA HIS A 565 -15.49 2.95 -18.57
C HIS A 565 -15.63 2.22 -19.92
N VAL A 566 -14.49 2.00 -20.60
CA VAL A 566 -14.44 1.30 -21.88
C VAL A 566 -13.78 -0.07 -21.70
N ARG A 567 -14.59 -1.13 -21.70
CA ARG A 567 -14.11 -2.52 -21.71
C ARG A 567 -13.72 -2.97 -23.13
N ARG A 568 -12.45 -3.35 -23.29
CA ARG A 568 -11.89 -4.00 -24.49
C ARG A 568 -11.16 -5.27 -24.07
N GLY A 569 -9.82 -5.30 -24.10
CA GLY A 569 -9.03 -6.49 -23.75
C GLY A 569 -9.50 -7.74 -24.50
N ASP A 570 -9.69 -8.82 -23.76
CA ASP A 570 -10.22 -10.11 -24.22
C ASP A 570 -11.57 -9.99 -24.96
N TYR A 571 -12.42 -9.03 -24.61
CA TYR A 571 -13.74 -8.87 -25.24
C TYR A 571 -13.66 -8.50 -26.73
N VAL A 572 -12.55 -7.91 -27.18
CA VAL A 572 -12.33 -7.61 -28.61
C VAL A 572 -12.35 -8.90 -29.44
N HIS A 573 -11.93 -10.02 -28.86
CA HIS A 573 -11.94 -11.32 -29.53
C HIS A 573 -13.13 -12.19 -29.11
N VAL A 574 -13.46 -12.21 -27.82
CA VAL A 574 -14.48 -13.12 -27.27
C VAL A 574 -15.89 -12.71 -27.71
N MET A 575 -16.20 -11.42 -27.81
CA MET A 575 -17.52 -10.97 -28.24
C MET A 575 -17.88 -11.45 -29.66
N PRO A 576 -17.08 -11.17 -30.70
CA PRO A 576 -17.44 -11.61 -32.05
C PRO A 576 -17.32 -13.12 -32.22
N ASN A 577 -16.27 -13.75 -31.68
CA ASN A 577 -15.94 -15.15 -32.00
C ASN A 577 -16.70 -16.18 -31.16
N VAL A 578 -17.15 -15.81 -29.96
CA VAL A 578 -17.82 -16.74 -29.03
C VAL A 578 -19.26 -16.32 -28.80
N TRP A 579 -19.47 -15.03 -28.53
CA TRP A 579 -20.77 -14.52 -28.09
C TRP A 579 -21.62 -13.90 -29.19
N LYS A 580 -21.24 -14.00 -30.47
CA LYS A 580 -21.98 -13.38 -31.58
C LYS A 580 -22.36 -11.92 -31.26
N GLY A 581 -21.39 -11.17 -30.72
CA GLY A 581 -21.59 -9.83 -30.22
C GLY A 581 -20.46 -8.88 -30.57
N VAL A 582 -20.66 -7.61 -30.26
CA VAL A 582 -19.71 -6.53 -30.55
C VAL A 582 -19.25 -5.86 -29.27
N VAL A 583 -18.14 -5.13 -29.38
CA VAL A 583 -17.71 -4.17 -28.36
C VAL A 583 -18.09 -2.75 -28.80
N ALA A 584 -18.17 -1.82 -27.86
CA ALA A 584 -18.46 -0.42 -28.17
C ALA A 584 -17.52 0.13 -29.25
N ASP A 585 -18.13 0.81 -30.22
CA ASP A 585 -17.43 1.48 -31.31
C ASP A 585 -17.27 2.98 -31.01
N ARG A 586 -16.67 3.69 -31.95
CA ARG A 586 -16.49 5.14 -31.87
C ARG A 586 -17.83 5.88 -31.83
N ARG A 587 -18.80 5.45 -32.64
CA ARG A 587 -20.11 6.10 -32.76
C ARG A 587 -20.88 6.07 -31.45
N TYR A 588 -20.90 4.92 -30.76
CA TYR A 588 -21.51 4.80 -29.44
C TYR A 588 -20.90 5.80 -28.45
N LEU A 589 -19.57 5.89 -28.38
CA LEU A 589 -18.89 6.79 -27.46
C LEU A 589 -19.17 8.26 -27.79
N GLU A 590 -19.17 8.63 -29.07
CA GLU A 590 -19.53 9.99 -29.52
C GLU A 590 -20.97 10.35 -29.09
N GLN A 591 -21.94 9.47 -29.35
CA GLN A 591 -23.34 9.69 -28.95
C GLN A 591 -23.50 9.81 -27.43
N ALA A 592 -22.84 8.94 -26.66
CA ALA A 592 -22.92 8.97 -25.20
C ALA A 592 -22.29 10.26 -24.63
N LEU A 593 -21.12 10.68 -25.12
CA LEU A 593 -20.49 11.93 -24.70
C LEU A 593 -21.35 13.14 -25.05
N ASP A 594 -21.88 13.19 -26.28
CA ASP A 594 -22.71 14.30 -26.74
C ASP A 594 -24.05 14.40 -25.99
N TRP A 595 -24.61 13.27 -25.56
CA TRP A 595 -25.80 13.24 -24.72
C TRP A 595 -25.60 13.99 -23.40
N PHE A 596 -24.45 13.79 -22.74
CA PHE A 596 -24.08 14.51 -21.51
C PHE A 596 -23.73 15.97 -21.78
N ARG A 597 -23.00 16.26 -22.87
CA ARG A 597 -22.68 17.64 -23.28
C ARG A 597 -23.92 18.48 -23.55
N ALA A 598 -25.00 17.88 -24.04
CA ALA A 598 -26.26 18.56 -24.30
C ALA A 598 -27.05 18.90 -23.01
N ARG A 599 -26.74 18.24 -21.88
CA ARG A 599 -27.52 18.35 -20.63
C ARG A 599 -26.77 19.04 -19.51
N TYR A 600 -25.45 18.91 -19.47
CA TYR A 600 -24.62 19.44 -18.40
C TYR A 600 -23.72 20.55 -18.94
N SER A 601 -23.63 21.64 -18.18
CA SER A 601 -22.68 22.70 -18.49
C SER A 601 -21.25 22.25 -18.14
N ALA A 602 -20.35 22.26 -19.13
CA ALA A 602 -18.92 21.95 -18.96
C ALA A 602 -18.62 20.61 -18.23
N PRO A 603 -19.14 19.47 -18.70
CA PRO A 603 -18.81 18.17 -18.13
C PRO A 603 -17.34 17.81 -18.40
N ILE A 604 -16.71 17.09 -17.46
CA ILE A 604 -15.46 16.37 -17.74
C ILE A 604 -15.74 14.88 -17.86
N PHE A 605 -15.24 14.28 -18.92
CA PHE A 605 -15.24 12.84 -19.16
C PHE A 605 -13.94 12.22 -18.65
N VAL A 606 -14.04 11.39 -17.62
CA VAL A 606 -12.90 10.74 -16.97
C VAL A 606 -12.81 9.30 -17.47
N VAL A 607 -11.92 9.05 -18.42
CA VAL A 607 -11.83 7.78 -19.14
C VAL A 607 -10.92 6.78 -18.42
N SER A 608 -11.45 5.59 -18.15
CA SER A 608 -10.70 4.39 -17.74
C SER A 608 -11.00 3.22 -18.68
N SER A 609 -9.98 2.44 -19.02
CA SER A 609 -10.07 1.36 -20.00
C SER A 609 -8.87 0.43 -19.91
N ASN A 610 -9.10 -0.87 -20.09
CA ASN A 610 -8.03 -1.85 -20.37
C ASN A 610 -7.58 -1.85 -21.84
N GLY A 611 -8.12 -0.95 -22.67
CA GLY A 611 -7.72 -0.69 -24.05
C GLY A 611 -7.46 0.79 -24.27
N MET A 612 -6.64 1.40 -23.42
CA MET A 612 -6.45 2.85 -23.37
C MET A 612 -5.88 3.45 -24.67
N ALA A 613 -5.04 2.71 -25.41
CA ALA A 613 -4.52 3.15 -26.70
C ALA A 613 -5.67 3.38 -27.71
N TRP A 614 -6.56 2.40 -27.83
CA TRP A 614 -7.75 2.52 -28.69
C TRP A 614 -8.65 3.69 -28.26
N CYS A 615 -8.79 3.93 -26.95
CA CYS A 615 -9.58 5.06 -26.46
C CYS A 615 -8.98 6.41 -26.87
N ARG A 616 -7.65 6.55 -26.83
CA ARG A 616 -6.96 7.78 -27.27
C ARG A 616 -7.11 8.03 -28.77
N GLU A 617 -7.21 6.97 -29.56
CA GLU A 617 -7.41 7.05 -31.01
C GLU A 617 -8.87 7.33 -31.40
N ASN A 618 -9.83 6.85 -30.61
CA ASN A 618 -11.25 6.84 -31.01
C ASN A 618 -12.14 7.82 -30.23
N ILE A 619 -11.68 8.36 -29.10
CA ILE A 619 -12.42 9.39 -28.36
C ILE A 619 -11.86 10.76 -28.71
N ASN A 620 -12.71 11.62 -29.28
CA ASN A 620 -12.32 12.99 -29.61
C ASN A 620 -12.16 13.84 -28.34
N ALA A 621 -10.90 14.15 -28.00
CA ALA A 621 -10.52 14.99 -26.87
C ALA A 621 -10.22 16.45 -27.24
N SER A 622 -10.48 16.88 -28.49
CA SER A 622 -10.10 18.23 -28.97
C SER A 622 -10.79 19.38 -28.24
N ARG A 623 -11.93 19.11 -27.58
CA ARG A 623 -12.68 20.09 -26.77
C ARG A 623 -12.08 20.32 -25.38
N GLY A 624 -11.05 19.57 -24.99
CA GLY A 624 -10.40 19.69 -23.68
C GLY A 624 -11.24 19.17 -22.50
N ASP A 625 -12.38 18.55 -22.77
CA ASP A 625 -13.33 18.01 -21.79
C ASP A 625 -13.12 16.51 -21.50
N VAL A 626 -12.12 15.87 -22.11
CA VAL A 626 -11.81 14.44 -21.95
C VAL A 626 -10.46 14.25 -21.27
N VAL A 627 -10.44 13.44 -20.21
CA VAL A 627 -9.24 13.09 -19.44
C VAL A 627 -9.05 11.58 -19.43
N PHE A 628 -7.99 11.10 -20.06
CA PHE A 628 -7.59 9.69 -20.03
C PHE A 628 -6.84 9.37 -18.73
N ALA A 629 -7.59 9.05 -17.69
CA ALA A 629 -7.11 8.94 -16.32
C ALA A 629 -6.70 7.52 -15.90
N GLY A 630 -7.31 6.49 -16.51
CA GLY A 630 -6.99 5.11 -16.20
C GLY A 630 -5.59 4.70 -16.66
N ASN A 631 -4.92 3.86 -15.87
CA ASN A 631 -3.62 3.29 -16.26
C ASN A 631 -3.76 2.00 -17.09
N GLY A 632 -5.00 1.49 -17.23
CA GLY A 632 -5.32 0.27 -17.97
C GLY A 632 -4.77 -1.02 -17.36
N ASN A 633 -4.26 -0.97 -16.12
CA ASN A 633 -3.71 -2.12 -15.44
C ASN A 633 -4.82 -2.92 -14.75
N GLU A 634 -5.19 -4.04 -15.38
CA GLU A 634 -6.20 -4.95 -14.85
C GLU A 634 -5.81 -5.62 -13.52
N GLY A 635 -4.51 -5.64 -13.18
CA GLY A 635 -3.98 -6.19 -11.93
C GLY A 635 -4.07 -5.25 -10.73
N SER A 636 -4.45 -3.97 -10.94
CA SER A 636 -4.62 -2.99 -9.87
C SER A 636 -5.87 -2.11 -10.08
N PRO A 637 -7.08 -2.71 -10.08
CA PRO A 637 -8.31 -2.04 -10.51
C PRO A 637 -8.80 -0.93 -9.56
N ALA A 638 -8.33 -0.92 -8.31
CA ALA A 638 -8.85 -0.07 -7.24
C ALA A 638 -8.84 1.43 -7.59
N LYS A 639 -7.77 1.93 -8.20
CA LYS A 639 -7.62 3.35 -8.53
C LYS A 639 -8.62 3.78 -9.60
N ASP A 640 -8.68 3.03 -10.69
CA ASP A 640 -9.58 3.28 -11.80
C ASP A 640 -11.05 3.18 -11.35
N PHE A 641 -11.36 2.18 -10.53
CA PHE A 641 -12.71 1.97 -10.01
C PHE A 641 -13.14 3.08 -9.04
N ALA A 642 -12.26 3.48 -8.12
CA ALA A 642 -12.51 4.59 -7.19
C ALA A 642 -12.74 5.90 -7.94
N LEU A 643 -11.98 6.15 -9.01
CA LEU A 643 -12.14 7.35 -9.81
C LEU A 643 -13.51 7.42 -10.49
N LEU A 644 -13.94 6.32 -11.10
CA LEU A 644 -15.25 6.24 -11.76
C LEU A 644 -16.41 6.39 -10.77
N THR A 645 -16.33 5.73 -9.62
CA THR A 645 -17.40 5.79 -8.58
C THR A 645 -17.46 7.13 -7.83
N GLN A 646 -16.47 8.00 -7.99
CA GLN A 646 -16.49 9.38 -7.47
C GLN A 646 -16.95 10.40 -8.52
N CYS A 647 -17.26 9.97 -9.75
CA CYS A 647 -17.90 10.81 -10.74
C CYS A 647 -19.41 10.95 -10.42
N ASN A 648 -20.04 11.99 -10.96
CA ASN A 648 -21.49 12.21 -10.81
C ASN A 648 -22.30 11.24 -11.66
N HIS A 649 -21.83 10.96 -12.88
CA HIS A 649 -22.53 10.17 -13.89
C HIS A 649 -21.60 9.13 -14.51
N THR A 650 -22.17 8.16 -15.22
CA THR A 650 -21.39 7.08 -15.83
C THR A 650 -21.75 6.85 -17.31
N ILE A 651 -20.74 6.70 -18.15
CA ILE A 651 -20.83 6.04 -19.44
C ILE A 651 -20.07 4.73 -19.31
N MET A 652 -20.70 3.62 -19.64
CA MET A 652 -20.07 2.30 -19.54
C MET A 652 -20.33 1.51 -20.82
N THR A 653 -19.45 0.56 -21.14
CA THR A 653 -19.66 -0.31 -22.31
C THR A 653 -20.25 -1.66 -21.88
N ILE A 654 -19.39 -2.64 -21.58
CA ILE A 654 -19.77 -4.00 -21.23
C ILE A 654 -18.96 -4.50 -20.04
N GLY A 655 -19.53 -5.47 -19.31
CA GLY A 655 -18.87 -6.16 -18.21
C GLY A 655 -19.15 -5.58 -16.82
N THR A 656 -19.02 -6.45 -15.82
CA THR A 656 -19.43 -6.23 -14.43
C THR A 656 -18.71 -5.06 -13.74
N PHE A 657 -17.47 -4.77 -14.12
CA PHE A 657 -16.73 -3.61 -13.60
C PHE A 657 -17.44 -2.28 -13.90
N GLY A 658 -17.91 -2.10 -15.13
CA GLY A 658 -18.65 -0.89 -15.51
C GLY A 658 -20.00 -0.83 -14.80
N ILE A 659 -20.68 -1.97 -14.64
CA ILE A 659 -22.00 -2.07 -13.99
C ILE A 659 -21.89 -1.58 -12.55
N TRP A 660 -20.91 -2.08 -11.81
CA TRP A 660 -20.67 -1.66 -10.43
C TRP A 660 -20.22 -0.21 -10.32
N ALA A 661 -19.39 0.29 -11.25
CA ALA A 661 -18.99 1.69 -11.26
C ALA A 661 -20.21 2.62 -11.39
N ALA A 662 -21.12 2.31 -12.32
CA ALA A 662 -22.37 3.04 -12.51
C ALA A 662 -23.31 2.93 -11.30
N TYR A 663 -23.51 1.72 -10.79
CA TYR A 663 -24.40 1.45 -9.66
C TYR A 663 -24.02 2.25 -8.40
N LEU A 664 -22.71 2.35 -8.11
CA LEU A 664 -22.19 3.09 -6.96
C LEU A 664 -22.09 4.60 -7.20
N ALA A 665 -21.79 5.05 -8.42
CA ALA A 665 -21.83 6.48 -8.75
C ALA A 665 -23.25 7.05 -8.57
N GLY A 666 -24.27 6.27 -8.96
CA GLY A 666 -25.67 6.53 -8.59
C GLY A 666 -26.35 7.70 -9.30
N GLY A 667 -25.69 8.35 -10.26
CA GLY A 667 -26.32 9.33 -11.15
C GLY A 667 -26.73 8.74 -12.50
N GLU A 668 -27.09 9.62 -13.43
CA GLU A 668 -27.44 9.24 -14.81
C GLU A 668 -26.36 8.33 -15.44
N THR A 669 -26.82 7.24 -16.05
CA THR A 669 -25.95 6.21 -16.62
C THR A 669 -26.36 5.91 -18.06
N ILE A 670 -25.38 5.94 -18.96
CA ILE A 670 -25.51 5.43 -20.33
C ILE A 670 -24.72 4.12 -20.45
N TYR A 671 -25.35 3.09 -21.02
CA TYR A 671 -24.73 1.80 -21.30
C TYR A 671 -24.88 1.39 -22.77
N LEU A 672 -24.00 0.50 -23.22
CA LEU A 672 -24.08 -0.12 -24.55
C LEU A 672 -25.21 -1.16 -24.52
N ALA A 673 -26.29 -0.92 -25.25
CA ALA A 673 -27.41 -1.85 -25.37
C ALA A 673 -27.30 -2.71 -26.63
N ASN A 674 -28.02 -3.83 -26.67
CA ASN A 674 -28.19 -4.67 -27.87
C ASN A 674 -26.88 -5.05 -28.57
N TYR A 675 -25.84 -5.39 -27.80
CA TYR A 675 -24.50 -5.69 -28.32
C TYR A 675 -24.30 -7.16 -28.74
N THR A 676 -25.37 -7.94 -28.90
CA THR A 676 -25.35 -9.32 -29.39
C THR A 676 -26.44 -9.57 -30.42
N LEU A 677 -26.24 -10.53 -31.31
CA LEU A 677 -27.31 -11.02 -32.19
C LEU A 677 -28.44 -11.69 -31.37
N PRO A 678 -29.70 -11.69 -31.86
CA PRO A 678 -30.83 -12.28 -31.13
C PRO A 678 -30.68 -13.78 -30.79
N ASP A 679 -29.91 -14.52 -31.59
CA ASP A 679 -29.64 -15.95 -31.42
C ASP A 679 -28.33 -16.23 -30.66
N SER A 680 -27.75 -15.21 -30.02
CA SER A 680 -26.49 -15.33 -29.31
C SER A 680 -26.57 -16.31 -28.14
N PRO A 681 -25.58 -17.22 -27.97
CA PRO A 681 -25.51 -18.07 -26.79
C PRO A 681 -25.31 -17.29 -25.48
N PHE A 682 -24.86 -16.03 -25.56
CA PHE A 682 -24.67 -15.17 -24.38
C PHE A 682 -26.00 -14.89 -23.66
N LEU A 683 -27.10 -14.77 -24.41
CA LEU A 683 -28.43 -14.51 -23.86
C LEU A 683 -29.00 -15.69 -23.04
N LYS A 684 -28.37 -16.87 -23.09
CA LYS A 684 -28.72 -18.01 -22.22
C LYS A 684 -28.18 -17.87 -20.80
N VAL A 685 -27.11 -17.09 -20.63
CA VAL A 685 -26.37 -16.95 -19.37
C VAL A 685 -26.38 -15.52 -18.83
N PHE A 686 -26.85 -14.55 -19.62
CA PHE A 686 -26.91 -13.14 -19.27
C PHE A 686 -28.25 -12.55 -19.73
N LYS A 687 -28.92 -11.81 -18.84
CA LYS A 687 -30.16 -11.09 -19.13
C LYS A 687 -29.96 -9.58 -18.97
N PRO A 688 -30.01 -8.79 -20.06
CA PRO A 688 -29.83 -7.34 -19.99
C PRO A 688 -30.75 -6.65 -18.97
N GLU A 689 -32.00 -7.10 -18.87
CA GLU A 689 -33.02 -6.54 -17.97
C GLU A 689 -32.68 -6.77 -16.49
N ALA A 690 -31.89 -7.81 -16.21
CA ALA A 690 -31.40 -8.11 -14.87
C ALA A 690 -30.03 -7.45 -14.60
N ALA A 691 -29.27 -7.11 -15.63
CA ALA A 691 -27.93 -6.53 -15.50
C ALA A 691 -27.96 -5.01 -15.36
N PHE A 692 -28.83 -4.33 -16.12
CA PHE A 692 -28.94 -2.88 -16.17
C PHE A 692 -30.20 -2.42 -15.43
N LEU A 693 -30.10 -1.33 -14.67
CA LEU A 693 -31.24 -0.79 -13.96
C LEU A 693 -32.26 -0.18 -14.93
N PRO A 694 -33.58 -0.26 -14.66
CA PRO A 694 -34.61 0.23 -15.56
C PRO A 694 -34.48 1.73 -15.91
N GLU A 695 -33.95 2.54 -15.01
CA GLU A 695 -33.72 3.97 -15.20
C GLU A 695 -32.46 4.30 -16.02
N TRP A 696 -31.62 3.30 -16.35
CA TRP A 696 -30.42 3.53 -17.16
C TRP A 696 -30.74 3.62 -18.65
N ILE A 697 -29.97 4.43 -19.35
CA ILE A 697 -30.20 4.76 -20.77
C ILE A 697 -29.35 3.85 -21.64
N GLY A 698 -29.99 3.00 -22.44
CA GLY A 698 -29.30 2.13 -23.39
C GLY A 698 -29.14 2.79 -24.76
N ILE A 699 -27.91 2.88 -25.27
CA ILE A 699 -27.67 3.22 -26.68
C ILE A 699 -27.34 1.92 -27.43
N PRO A 700 -28.12 1.53 -28.46
CA PRO A 700 -27.89 0.30 -29.22
C PRO A 700 -26.51 0.28 -29.89
N ALA A 701 -25.84 -0.86 -29.82
CA ALA A 701 -24.60 -1.11 -30.54
C ALA A 701 -24.84 -1.27 -32.06
N ASP A 702 -23.81 -0.97 -32.86
CA ASP A 702 -23.81 -1.33 -34.28
C ASP A 702 -23.42 -2.80 -34.47
N LEU A 703 -24.39 -3.63 -34.87
CA LEU A 703 -24.19 -5.06 -35.16
C LEU A 703 -23.76 -5.34 -36.60
N SER A 704 -23.68 -4.32 -37.47
CA SER A 704 -23.27 -4.48 -38.86
C SER A 704 -21.93 -5.22 -39.06
N PRO A 705 -20.93 -5.15 -38.16
CA PRO A 705 -19.70 -5.93 -38.30
C PRO A 705 -19.90 -7.45 -38.25
N LEU A 706 -20.98 -7.94 -37.65
CA LEU A 706 -21.28 -9.37 -37.54
C LEU A 706 -22.09 -9.91 -38.72
N LEU A 707 -22.75 -9.02 -39.47
CA LEU A 707 -23.64 -9.37 -40.58
C LEU A 707 -22.92 -9.39 -41.95
N LYS A 708 -21.63 -9.04 -41.96
CA LYS A 708 -20.82 -8.96 -43.19
C LYS A 708 -20.17 -10.29 -43.60
N HIS A 709 -20.50 -11.40 -42.93
CA HIS A 709 -19.96 -12.73 -43.20
C HIS A 709 -21.06 -13.79 -43.21
#